data_AF-A0A669BW94-F1
#
_entry.id   AF-A0A669BW94-F1
#
_cell.length_a   1.000
_cell.length_b   1.000
_cell.length_c   1.000
_cell.angle_alpha   90.00
_cell.angle_beta   90.00
_cell.angle_gamma   90.00
#
_symmetry.space_group_name_H-M   'P 1'
#
loop_
_entity.id
_entity.type
_entity.pdbx_description
1 polymer ?
#
loop_
_entity_poly.entity_id
_entity_poly.type
_entity_poly.pdbx_seq_one_letter_code
_entity_poly.pdbx_strand_id
1 'polypeptide(L)'
;MGNQLAGIAPSQILSVDSYFSDIVDHEYDKSLGSTRFFKVARAKHREGLVVVKVFAIQDPSLPLTSYKQELEELKIRLHSCQNCLPFQKTSLTEKAAILFRQYVRDNLYDRISTRPFLNNVEKRWLAFQILNAVDQAHKAGVRHGDIKTENVMVTSWNWVLLTDFASFKPTYLPEDNPADFNYFFDTSRRRTCYIAPERFVDGSMFTTESDQNTPLVDLTNNNQRSRGELKQAMDIFSAGCVIAELFTEGVPLFDLSQLLAYRKGHFQTEQVLMKIEDRSVRELVTQMVQREPEKRLTAEDYLKQQRGKAFPDIFYTFLQPYMAQFAKETFQSADERVLIIRKDLDNILHNLHGGDASREEQGLIVLVSVITSCLQTLRCCDSKLAALELVLHLAPRLSVDVLLDRITPYLLHFCNDPMPRVRAQAVRTLAKVLALVKEVPRNDVNIYPEYILPGIAHLAQDDATIVRLAYAENIAHLAESALRFLELVQENNVNTEQDLSGEDAEEALHPNENYDSELQALHEMVQQKVVTLLSDSENIVKQSLMENGITRLCVFFGRQKANDVLLSHMITFLNDKNDWHLRGAFFDSIVGVAAYVGWQSSSILKPLLQQGLSDTEEFVIYKALNALTCMCHLGLLQKPHIYEFVGDIAPFLCHPNLWIRYGAVGFITVVAQHLNVADVYCKLMPHLNPFITQPIIQIDKELVLLSVLKEPVSRSIFDYALRSKDIATLFRHLLLRQKKRAGTIPECPTPDDPAIAQLLKKLLSQGMTEAEEDKLLALKDFMLKSNKAKANMGEQSHAGEAGQTGVIDLAMLGITGRQVDLIKPKAEGEDKRARKHTKQDSTMNEEWKSMFGSQEPPSSQPATVTPPNICTMLRLCRVSTAAPAVPVLQSVASGPAYQRRLNTCKTELQQLVQQKREQCSAERMAKQMMESAEWESRPPPPGWHPKGLLVAHLHEHKAAVNRIRVSDEHSIFATASNDGTVKVWDSQKMEGKTTTTRSVLTYSRIGGHVKTLTFCQGSHYLAVASDNGSIQLLAVEANKPPKSPKVQPFQSRSLDLQEDGCTVDIHHFNSGAQSVLAYATVNGSLVGWDLRSNSNAWTLRHDLRLGLITSFAVDMHQCWLCLGSFINICVCVCVCVCSCAGQQ
;
A
#
# COMPACT_ATOMS: atom_id res chain seq x y z
N MET A 1 5.38 45.20 55.82
CA MET A 1 6.68 44.84 56.45
C MET A 1 7.30 43.69 55.67
N GLY A 2 8.31 43.93 54.82
CA GLY A 2 8.73 42.97 53.79
C GLY A 2 9.83 41.96 54.16
N ASN A 3 10.48 42.11 55.32
CA ASN A 3 11.79 41.47 55.57
C ASN A 3 11.77 40.19 56.41
N GLN A 4 10.66 39.83 57.07
CA GLN A 4 10.68 38.73 58.06
C GLN A 4 10.53 37.33 57.44
N LEU A 5 9.76 37.15 56.36
CA LEU A 5 9.71 35.89 55.59
C LEU A 5 10.77 35.80 54.46
N ALA A 6 11.61 36.84 54.33
CA ALA A 6 12.79 36.84 53.45
C ALA A 6 14.12 36.77 54.24
N GLY A 7 14.06 36.73 55.58
CA GLY A 7 15.22 36.93 56.46
C GLY A 7 16.03 35.68 56.80
N ILE A 8 15.45 34.48 56.72
CA ILE A 8 16.16 33.23 57.00
C ILE A 8 16.76 32.68 55.70
N ALA A 9 17.95 33.18 55.35
CA ALA A 9 18.79 32.52 54.35
C ALA A 9 19.16 31.11 54.88
N PRO A 10 18.93 30.03 54.12
CA PRO A 10 19.28 28.69 54.57
C PRO A 10 20.79 28.57 54.72
N SER A 11 21.24 27.86 55.76
CA SER A 11 22.67 27.65 56.06
C SER A 11 23.48 27.02 54.92
N GLN A 12 22.80 26.33 53.98
CA GLN A 12 23.32 25.96 52.67
C GLN A 12 22.27 26.19 51.58
N ILE A 13 22.60 26.97 50.55
CA ILE A 13 21.80 27.07 49.33
C ILE A 13 22.18 25.92 48.39
N LEU A 14 21.54 24.78 48.57
CA LEU A 14 21.71 23.59 47.72
C LEU A 14 21.20 23.83 46.28
N SER A 15 21.90 23.27 45.28
CA SER A 15 21.44 23.24 43.88
C SER A 15 20.20 22.36 43.73
N VAL A 16 19.45 22.46 42.62
CA VAL A 16 18.27 21.61 42.42
C VAL A 16 18.68 20.14 42.29
N ASP A 17 19.79 19.94 41.58
CA ASP A 17 20.53 18.72 41.31
C ASP A 17 20.83 17.92 42.60
N SER A 18 21.23 18.59 43.68
CA SER A 18 21.58 17.93 44.95
C SER A 18 20.39 17.50 45.81
N TYR A 19 19.15 17.73 45.37
CA TYR A 19 17.96 17.07 45.93
C TYR A 19 17.61 15.77 45.17
N PHE A 20 18.30 15.43 44.07
CA PHE A 20 18.13 14.17 43.35
C PHE A 20 19.01 13.03 43.86
N SER A 21 20.05 13.31 44.68
CA SER A 21 20.87 12.26 45.32
C SER A 21 20.02 11.27 46.14
N ASP A 22 18.92 11.77 46.68
CA ASP A 22 18.04 11.06 47.60
C ASP A 22 16.89 10.33 46.84
N ILE A 23 16.91 10.31 45.49
CA ILE A 23 15.85 9.75 44.62
C ILE A 23 16.42 8.75 43.59
N VAL A 24 16.38 7.45 43.91
CA VAL A 24 16.98 6.38 43.08
C VAL A 24 16.32 6.22 41.69
N ASP A 25 15.04 6.57 41.53
CA ASP A 25 14.28 6.33 40.30
C ASP A 25 14.42 7.42 39.22
N HIS A 26 15.00 8.60 39.55
CA HIS A 26 14.91 9.80 38.72
C HIS A 26 16.27 10.47 38.48
N GLU A 27 16.66 10.57 37.21
CA GLU A 27 17.88 11.27 36.78
C GLU A 27 17.56 12.75 36.49
N TYR A 28 18.27 13.69 37.11
CA TYR A 28 18.15 15.11 36.78
C TYR A 28 18.59 15.41 35.34
N ASP A 29 17.86 16.28 34.64
CA ASP A 29 18.09 16.59 33.23
C ASP A 29 18.32 18.08 32.96
N LYS A 30 17.45 18.96 33.47
CA LYS A 30 17.62 20.42 33.33
C LYS A 30 16.78 21.21 34.34
N SER A 31 17.32 22.27 34.93
CA SER A 31 16.51 23.28 35.63
C SER A 31 15.52 23.97 34.67
N LEU A 32 14.26 24.07 35.10
CA LEU A 32 13.19 24.83 34.43
C LEU A 32 12.97 26.20 35.09
N GLY A 33 13.81 26.57 36.05
CA GLY A 33 13.77 27.86 36.76
C GLY A 33 13.44 27.72 38.26
N SER A 34 13.33 28.86 38.93
CA SER A 34 12.88 28.93 40.32
C SER A 34 11.83 30.01 40.47
N THR A 35 10.70 29.64 41.07
CA THR A 35 9.76 30.60 41.65
C THR A 35 10.27 31.04 43.03
N ARG A 36 9.55 31.93 43.72
CA ARG A 36 9.84 32.29 45.12
C ARG A 36 9.56 31.15 46.14
N PHE A 37 8.86 30.10 45.72
CA PHE A 37 8.31 29.05 46.59
C PHE A 37 8.83 27.64 46.24
N PHE A 38 8.85 27.29 44.95
CA PHE A 38 9.46 26.06 44.42
C PHE A 38 10.66 26.35 43.50
N LYS A 39 11.72 25.55 43.65
CA LYS A 39 12.69 25.27 42.58
C LYS A 39 12.08 24.24 41.62
N VAL A 40 12.28 24.37 40.31
CA VAL A 40 11.64 23.51 39.30
C VAL A 40 12.67 22.91 38.36
N ALA A 41 12.60 21.59 38.13
CA ALA A 41 13.47 20.87 37.20
C ALA A 41 12.68 19.92 36.30
N ARG A 42 13.29 19.56 35.17
CA ARG A 42 12.97 18.40 34.36
C ARG A 42 13.91 17.25 34.76
N ALA A 43 13.35 16.05 34.82
CA ALA A 43 14.08 14.82 35.11
C ALA A 43 13.60 13.67 34.20
N LYS A 44 14.44 12.64 34.06
CA LYS A 44 14.13 11.41 33.35
C LYS A 44 13.67 10.36 34.37
N HIS A 45 12.51 9.77 34.12
CA HIS A 45 12.03 8.53 34.73
C HIS A 45 12.13 7.40 33.69
N ARG A 46 12.05 6.13 34.12
CA ARG A 46 12.06 4.96 33.20
C ARG A 46 10.92 4.98 32.18
N GLU A 47 9.84 5.69 32.49
CA GLU A 47 8.64 5.82 31.67
C GLU A 47 8.64 7.09 30.79
N GLY A 48 9.55 8.04 31.02
CA GLY A 48 9.60 9.30 30.25
C GLY A 48 10.06 10.51 31.06
N LEU A 49 9.81 11.71 30.53
CA LEU A 49 10.20 12.97 31.17
C LEU A 49 9.15 13.44 32.19
N VAL A 50 9.62 13.91 33.35
CA VAL A 50 8.80 14.47 34.43
C VAL A 50 9.27 15.87 34.83
N VAL A 51 8.35 16.68 35.32
CA VAL A 51 8.62 17.91 36.08
C VAL A 51 8.71 17.55 37.55
N VAL A 52 9.75 18.04 38.20
CA VAL A 52 9.98 17.90 39.64
C VAL A 52 9.96 19.30 40.25
N LYS A 53 9.06 19.54 41.21
CA LYS A 53 9.02 20.76 42.01
C LYS A 53 9.54 20.47 43.41
N VAL A 54 10.58 21.19 43.81
CA VAL A 54 11.28 21.02 45.08
C VAL A 54 11.01 22.22 45.97
N PHE A 55 10.35 21.98 47.11
CA PHE A 55 10.22 22.92 48.21
C PHE A 55 11.29 22.57 49.25
N ALA A 56 12.22 23.49 49.50
CA ALA A 56 13.28 23.27 50.50
C ALA A 56 12.72 23.53 51.91
N ILE A 57 12.88 22.57 52.81
CA ILE A 57 12.39 22.70 54.19
C ILE A 57 13.37 23.59 54.95
N GLN A 58 12.91 24.78 55.36
CA GLN A 58 13.68 25.72 56.18
C GLN A 58 13.29 25.63 57.67
N ASP A 59 12.05 25.24 57.95
CA ASP A 59 11.49 25.08 59.29
C ASP A 59 10.90 23.66 59.43
N PRO A 60 11.42 22.80 60.31
CA PRO A 60 10.89 21.45 60.55
C PRO A 60 9.51 21.40 61.23
N SER A 61 9.00 22.52 61.79
CA SER A 61 7.70 22.56 62.45
C SER A 61 6.51 22.59 61.49
N LEU A 62 6.75 22.77 60.19
CA LEU A 62 5.73 22.87 59.15
C LEU A 62 4.95 21.54 58.99
N PRO A 63 3.59 21.54 59.01
CA PRO A 63 2.76 20.35 58.92
C PRO A 63 2.62 19.82 57.47
N LEU A 64 3.76 19.54 56.83
CA LEU A 64 3.88 19.09 55.44
C LEU A 64 3.13 17.77 55.17
N THR A 65 2.93 16.94 56.19
CA THR A 65 2.14 15.71 56.12
C THR A 65 0.69 15.95 55.74
N SER A 66 0.05 17.02 56.24
CA SER A 66 -1.35 17.34 55.93
C SER A 66 -1.51 17.72 54.46
N TYR A 67 -0.62 18.58 53.95
CA TYR A 67 -0.59 18.94 52.52
C TYR A 67 -0.31 17.73 51.62
N LYS A 68 0.51 16.77 52.07
CA LYS A 68 0.71 15.51 51.33
C LYS A 68 -0.58 14.71 51.23
N GLN A 69 -1.38 14.64 52.30
CA GLN A 69 -2.68 13.96 52.28
C GLN A 69 -3.68 14.67 51.35
N GLU A 70 -3.78 16.00 51.42
CA GLU A 70 -4.59 16.80 50.47
C GLU A 70 -4.22 16.52 49.01
N LEU A 71 -2.92 16.47 48.68
CA LEU A 71 -2.45 16.26 47.31
C LEU A 71 -2.73 14.84 46.77
N GLU A 72 -2.60 13.80 47.60
CA GLU A 72 -2.99 12.44 47.20
C GLU A 72 -4.52 12.30 47.10
N GLU A 73 -5.29 13.00 47.94
CA GLU A 73 -6.76 13.03 47.85
C GLU A 73 -7.25 13.77 46.58
N LEU A 74 -6.63 14.90 46.22
CA LEU A 74 -6.86 15.61 44.97
C LEU A 74 -6.54 14.73 43.75
N LYS A 75 -5.43 14.00 43.79
CA LYS A 75 -5.04 13.02 42.76
C LYS A 75 -6.06 11.89 42.61
N ILE A 76 -6.63 11.39 43.72
CA ILE A 76 -7.71 10.39 43.69
C ILE A 76 -8.99 10.99 43.07
N ARG A 77 -9.42 12.17 43.53
CA ARG A 77 -10.63 12.85 43.03
C ARG A 77 -10.54 13.20 41.53
N LEU A 78 -9.37 13.63 41.06
CA LEU A 78 -9.14 14.02 39.67
C LEU A 78 -8.75 12.85 38.75
N HIS A 79 -8.63 11.61 39.23
CA HIS A 79 -8.16 10.47 38.43
C HIS A 79 -9.03 10.19 37.17
N SER A 80 -10.32 10.50 37.23
CA SER A 80 -11.26 10.37 36.10
C SER A 80 -11.28 11.58 35.14
N CYS A 81 -10.62 12.68 35.49
CA CYS A 81 -10.74 13.98 34.81
C CYS A 81 -9.68 14.12 33.69
N GLN A 82 -10.09 13.83 32.45
CA GLN A 82 -9.21 13.72 31.26
C GLN A 82 -8.48 15.02 30.87
N ASN A 83 -8.94 16.18 31.34
CA ASN A 83 -8.32 17.48 31.11
C ASN A 83 -7.61 18.04 32.37
N CYS A 84 -7.47 17.25 33.43
CA CYS A 84 -6.80 17.63 34.68
C CYS A 84 -5.55 16.76 34.91
N LEU A 85 -4.41 17.38 35.20
CA LEU A 85 -3.13 16.71 35.42
C LEU A 85 -2.58 17.05 36.83
N PRO A 86 -3.09 16.38 37.89
CA PRO A 86 -2.56 16.51 39.26
C PRO A 86 -1.15 15.90 39.37
N PHE A 87 -0.46 16.16 40.48
CA PHE A 87 0.83 15.54 40.78
C PHE A 87 0.67 14.02 40.98
N GLN A 88 1.34 13.21 40.16
CA GLN A 88 1.23 11.74 40.20
C GLN A 88 1.93 11.12 41.43
N LYS A 89 3.02 11.71 41.93
CA LYS A 89 3.80 11.21 43.07
C LYS A 89 4.20 12.37 43.97
N THR A 90 4.07 12.18 45.28
CA THR A 90 4.58 13.08 46.31
C THR A 90 5.65 12.37 47.13
N SER A 91 6.70 13.08 47.52
CA SER A 91 7.78 12.55 48.36
C SER A 91 8.25 13.62 49.35
N LEU A 92 8.65 13.19 50.54
CA LEU A 92 9.05 14.05 51.65
C LEU A 92 10.34 13.48 52.23
N THR A 93 11.41 14.27 52.22
CA THR A 93 12.68 13.97 52.87
C THR A 93 12.93 14.98 53.98
N GLU A 94 13.94 14.76 54.81
CA GLU A 94 14.34 15.69 55.88
C GLU A 94 14.70 17.11 55.36
N LYS A 95 15.07 17.23 54.07
CA LYS A 95 15.57 18.46 53.45
C LYS A 95 14.55 19.11 52.50
N ALA A 96 13.60 18.34 51.96
CA ALA A 96 12.69 18.83 50.92
C ALA A 96 11.35 18.08 50.85
N ALA A 97 10.29 18.81 50.50
CA ALA A 97 9.09 18.23 49.91
C ALA A 97 9.19 18.28 48.38
N ILE A 98 8.93 17.17 47.71
CA ILE A 98 9.21 16.96 46.30
C ILE A 98 7.95 16.44 45.60
N LEU A 99 7.48 17.19 44.60
CA LEU A 99 6.27 16.91 43.83
C LEU A 99 6.63 16.55 42.41
N PHE A 100 6.12 15.43 41.90
CA PHE A 100 6.38 14.95 40.54
C PHE A 100 5.11 15.05 39.69
N ARG A 101 5.22 15.60 38.48
CA ARG A 101 4.20 15.45 37.43
C ARG A 101 4.79 15.13 36.08
N GLN A 102 3.98 14.60 35.15
CA GLN A 102 4.41 14.41 33.76
C GLN A 102 4.90 15.73 33.13
N TYR A 103 5.97 15.68 32.34
CA TYR A 103 6.43 16.81 31.54
C TYR A 103 5.55 16.95 30.28
N VAL A 104 4.89 18.09 30.17
CA VAL A 104 4.28 18.59 28.93
C VAL A 104 5.18 19.74 28.45
N ARG A 105 5.44 19.80 27.15
CA ARG A 105 6.47 20.66 26.57
C ARG A 105 6.14 22.15 26.71
N ASP A 106 4.92 22.53 26.35
CA ASP A 106 4.50 23.91 26.15
C ASP A 106 3.31 24.24 27.07
N ASN A 107 3.32 25.43 27.68
CA ASN A 107 2.13 26.00 28.35
C ASN A 107 1.34 26.87 27.35
N LEU A 108 0.14 27.31 27.73
CA LEU A 108 -0.73 28.06 26.82
C LEU A 108 -0.11 29.40 26.38
N TYR A 109 0.60 30.11 27.26
CA TYR A 109 1.26 31.37 26.95
C TYR A 109 2.35 31.18 25.87
N ASP A 110 3.26 30.22 26.06
CA ASP A 110 4.29 29.90 25.08
C ASP A 110 3.69 29.37 23.77
N ARG A 111 2.61 28.57 23.84
CA ARG A 111 1.92 28.02 22.66
C ARG A 111 1.27 29.10 21.78
N ILE A 112 0.68 30.15 22.37
CA ILE A 112 0.07 31.26 21.61
C ILE A 112 1.11 31.94 20.71
N SER A 113 2.33 32.14 21.22
CA SER A 113 3.42 32.83 20.50
C SER A 113 4.22 31.94 19.55
N THR A 114 3.98 30.62 19.54
CA THR A 114 4.78 29.64 18.79
C THR A 114 4.16 29.33 17.43
N ARG A 115 4.95 29.36 16.34
CA ARG A 115 4.51 28.95 15.00
C ARG A 115 4.40 27.41 14.88
N PRO A 116 3.41 26.87 14.12
CA PRO A 116 2.32 27.58 13.45
C PRO A 116 1.33 28.18 14.46
N PHE A 117 0.89 29.41 14.20
CA PHE A 117 -0.02 30.14 15.07
C PHE A 117 -1.39 29.42 15.17
N LEU A 118 -2.13 29.71 16.23
CA LEU A 118 -3.43 29.08 16.47
C LEU A 118 -4.52 29.72 15.60
N ASN A 119 -5.11 28.96 14.68
CA ASN A 119 -6.26 29.39 13.90
C ASN A 119 -7.47 29.59 14.85
N ASN A 120 -8.44 30.44 14.47
CA ASN A 120 -9.60 30.75 15.32
C ASN A 120 -10.41 29.49 15.75
N VAL A 121 -10.39 28.42 14.94
CA VAL A 121 -10.97 27.10 15.29
C VAL A 121 -10.21 26.42 16.45
N GLU A 122 -8.88 26.49 16.46
CA GLU A 122 -8.06 25.94 17.53
C GLU A 122 -8.16 26.79 18.80
N LYS A 123 -8.21 28.13 18.69
CA LYS A 123 -8.49 29.03 19.82
C LYS A 123 -9.83 28.65 20.49
N ARG A 124 -10.89 28.40 19.71
CA ARG A 124 -12.19 27.87 20.21
C ARG A 124 -12.05 26.48 20.83
N TRP A 125 -11.31 25.56 20.22
CA TRP A 125 -11.10 24.19 20.72
C TRP A 125 -10.33 24.15 22.06
N LEU A 126 -9.33 25.01 22.24
CA LEU A 126 -8.61 25.17 23.50
C LEU A 126 -9.52 25.78 24.58
N ALA A 127 -10.26 26.85 24.28
CA ALA A 127 -11.20 27.46 25.23
C ALA A 127 -12.33 26.50 25.67
N PHE A 128 -12.85 25.70 24.75
CA PHE A 128 -13.80 24.62 25.04
C PHE A 128 -13.21 23.60 26.02
N GLN A 129 -11.98 23.13 25.79
CA GLN A 129 -11.33 22.19 26.71
C GLN A 129 -10.99 22.81 28.08
N ILE A 130 -10.63 24.10 28.14
CA ILE A 130 -10.41 24.81 29.41
C ILE A 130 -11.68 24.81 30.26
N LEU A 131 -12.85 25.12 29.66
CA LEU A 131 -14.13 25.04 30.36
C LEU A 131 -14.47 23.60 30.79
N ASN A 132 -14.21 22.60 29.94
CA ASN A 132 -14.37 21.18 30.31
C ASN A 132 -13.45 20.77 31.47
N ALA A 133 -12.22 21.29 31.56
CA ALA A 133 -11.31 21.01 32.67
C ALA A 133 -11.83 21.58 34.00
N VAL A 134 -12.37 22.81 33.97
CA VAL A 134 -12.99 23.45 35.14
C VAL A 134 -14.26 22.69 35.56
N ASP A 135 -15.11 22.32 34.61
CA ASP A 135 -16.32 21.52 34.85
C ASP A 135 -16.01 20.15 35.46
N GLN A 136 -15.03 19.42 34.90
CA GLN A 136 -14.55 18.14 35.43
C GLN A 136 -14.05 18.28 36.87
N ALA A 137 -13.21 19.29 37.15
CA ALA A 137 -12.71 19.55 38.50
C ALA A 137 -13.84 19.90 39.48
N HIS A 138 -14.76 20.79 39.09
CA HIS A 138 -15.89 21.23 39.92
C HIS A 138 -16.84 20.07 40.25
N LYS A 139 -17.09 19.16 39.29
CA LYS A 139 -17.85 17.92 39.49
C LYS A 139 -17.14 16.90 40.38
N ALA A 140 -15.81 16.85 40.33
CA ALA A 140 -15.00 16.10 41.30
C ALA A 140 -14.93 16.77 42.70
N GLY A 141 -15.66 17.87 42.92
CA GLY A 141 -15.63 18.66 44.16
C GLY A 141 -14.33 19.44 44.39
N VAL A 142 -13.47 19.54 43.38
CA VAL A 142 -12.19 20.25 43.41
C VAL A 142 -12.37 21.67 42.89
N ARG A 143 -11.67 22.64 43.50
CA ARG A 143 -11.53 24.03 43.00
C ARG A 143 -10.03 24.31 42.86
N HIS A 144 -9.62 25.12 41.88
CA HIS A 144 -8.21 25.24 41.52
C HIS A 144 -7.49 26.40 42.21
N GLY A 145 -8.10 27.59 42.28
CA GLY A 145 -7.57 28.75 42.98
C GLY A 145 -6.31 29.42 42.39
N ASP A 146 -5.84 29.01 41.21
CA ASP A 146 -4.67 29.59 40.49
C ASP A 146 -4.75 29.25 38.99
N ILE A 147 -5.89 29.44 38.34
CA ILE A 147 -6.00 29.23 36.87
C ILE A 147 -5.34 30.42 36.16
N LYS A 148 -4.35 30.13 35.32
CA LYS A 148 -3.59 31.10 34.51
C LYS A 148 -2.93 30.45 33.32
N THR A 149 -2.49 31.23 32.35
CA THR A 149 -1.89 30.74 31.09
C THR A 149 -0.65 29.86 31.33
N GLU A 150 0.12 30.10 32.40
CA GLU A 150 1.29 29.27 32.76
C GLU A 150 0.94 27.91 33.40
N ASN A 151 -0.26 27.76 33.99
CA ASN A 151 -0.73 26.53 34.64
C ASN A 151 -1.58 25.65 33.69
N VAL A 152 -2.03 26.21 32.56
CA VAL A 152 -2.69 25.47 31.48
C VAL A 152 -1.63 24.91 30.53
N MET A 153 -1.37 23.61 30.59
CA MET A 153 -0.45 22.94 29.68
C MET A 153 -1.16 22.54 28.38
N VAL A 154 -0.45 22.60 27.25
CA VAL A 154 -0.98 22.23 25.93
C VAL A 154 -0.06 21.19 25.29
N THR A 155 -0.63 20.11 24.75
CA THR A 155 0.15 19.11 24.01
C THR A 155 0.46 19.55 22.59
N SER A 156 1.38 18.85 21.92
CA SER A 156 1.69 19.03 20.50
C SER A 156 0.50 18.86 19.53
N TRP A 157 -0.63 18.33 20.02
CA TRP A 157 -1.88 18.10 19.28
C TRP A 157 -3.05 18.95 19.82
N ASN A 158 -2.74 20.06 20.49
CA ASN A 158 -3.70 21.01 21.08
C ASN A 158 -4.68 20.37 22.10
N TRP A 159 -4.27 19.32 22.82
CA TRP A 159 -5.01 18.80 23.98
C TRP A 159 -4.65 19.59 25.24
N VAL A 160 -5.64 20.01 26.02
CA VAL A 160 -5.45 20.84 27.24
C VAL A 160 -5.39 19.98 28.49
N LEU A 161 -4.38 20.26 29.32
CA LEU A 161 -4.18 19.67 30.63
C LEU A 161 -3.96 20.79 31.68
N LEU A 162 -4.97 21.02 32.52
CA LEU A 162 -4.90 21.95 33.65
C LEU A 162 -4.01 21.34 34.76
N THR A 163 -2.95 22.06 35.16
CA THR A 163 -1.93 21.57 36.11
C THR A 163 -1.80 22.46 37.34
N ASP A 164 -1.11 21.94 38.37
CA ASP A 164 -0.62 22.71 39.50
C ASP A 164 -1.74 23.27 40.42
N PHE A 165 -2.82 22.47 40.59
CA PHE A 165 -3.86 22.62 41.62
C PHE A 165 -3.25 22.94 42.99
N ALA A 166 -3.70 24.03 43.63
CA ALA A 166 -2.89 24.75 44.62
C ALA A 166 -3.57 24.89 46.00
N SER A 167 -4.03 23.80 46.62
CA SER A 167 -4.70 23.82 47.95
C SER A 167 -3.89 24.49 49.06
N PHE A 168 -2.56 24.48 48.94
CA PHE A 168 -1.64 25.09 49.89
C PHE A 168 -1.60 26.63 49.83
N LYS A 169 -2.09 27.28 48.76
CA LYS A 169 -2.11 28.75 48.63
C LYS A 169 -3.25 29.39 49.44
N PRO A 170 -3.13 30.66 49.85
CA PRO A 170 -4.21 31.35 50.56
C PRO A 170 -5.41 31.64 49.64
N THR A 171 -6.63 31.40 50.15
CA THR A 171 -7.88 31.72 49.43
C THR A 171 -8.07 33.24 49.33
N TYR A 172 -7.95 33.95 50.46
CA TYR A 172 -8.10 35.40 50.53
C TYR A 172 -6.74 36.11 50.64
N LEU A 173 -6.67 37.35 50.14
CA LEU A 173 -5.48 38.21 50.10
C LEU A 173 -5.84 39.60 50.65
N PRO A 174 -4.94 40.26 51.40
CA PRO A 174 -5.15 41.65 51.82
C PRO A 174 -5.06 42.59 50.60
N GLU A 175 -6.00 43.52 50.44
CA GLU A 175 -5.91 44.54 49.40
C GLU A 175 -4.77 45.54 49.67
N ASP A 176 -4.55 45.90 50.93
CA ASP A 176 -3.58 46.93 51.36
C ASP A 176 -2.11 46.51 51.19
N ASN A 177 -1.82 45.23 50.95
CA ASN A 177 -0.47 44.67 50.94
C ASN A 177 -0.25 43.68 49.77
N PRO A 178 0.37 44.10 48.65
CA PRO A 178 0.60 43.22 47.50
C PRO A 178 1.70 42.17 47.72
N ALA A 179 2.32 42.09 48.90
CA ALA A 179 3.42 41.15 49.17
C ALA A 179 3.01 39.68 48.95
N ASP A 180 1.84 39.28 49.45
CA ASP A 180 1.38 37.89 49.38
C ASP A 180 0.97 37.49 47.95
N PHE A 181 0.36 38.41 47.20
CA PHE A 181 0.14 38.26 45.76
C PHE A 181 1.47 38.08 45.00
N ASN A 182 2.45 38.94 45.27
CA ASN A 182 3.79 38.90 44.66
C ASN A 182 4.63 37.68 45.10
N TYR A 183 4.23 36.98 46.17
CA TYR A 183 4.88 35.78 46.67
C TYR A 183 4.26 34.49 46.09
N PHE A 184 2.93 34.37 46.15
CA PHE A 184 2.22 33.15 45.76
C PHE A 184 1.71 33.13 44.31
N PHE A 185 1.47 34.28 43.67
CA PHE A 185 0.72 34.36 42.41
C PHE A 185 1.50 34.98 41.23
N ASP A 186 2.18 36.13 41.38
CA ASP A 186 3.09 36.70 40.36
C ASP A 186 4.46 35.98 40.34
N THR A 187 4.43 34.66 40.15
CA THR A 187 5.63 33.81 40.10
C THR A 187 6.41 33.99 38.79
N SER A 188 5.77 34.48 37.72
CA SER A 188 6.37 34.72 36.40
C SER A 188 6.93 36.15 36.23
N ARG A 189 6.71 37.05 37.19
CA ARG A 189 7.06 38.49 37.14
C ARG A 189 6.39 39.26 35.99
N ARG A 190 5.35 38.69 35.37
CA ARG A 190 4.58 39.33 34.28
C ARG A 190 3.66 40.45 34.80
N ARG A 191 3.46 40.57 36.12
CA ARG A 191 2.54 41.52 36.80
C ARG A 191 1.04 41.32 36.46
N THR A 192 0.71 40.25 35.74
CA THR A 192 -0.63 39.86 35.32
C THR A 192 -1.46 39.32 36.49
N CYS A 193 -2.74 39.67 36.55
CA CYS A 193 -3.63 39.23 37.62
C CYS A 193 -4.86 38.46 37.08
N TYR A 194 -4.86 37.15 37.25
CA TYR A 194 -5.98 36.25 36.92
C TYR A 194 -6.89 35.98 38.13
N ILE A 195 -6.64 36.62 39.27
CA ILE A 195 -7.31 36.31 40.55
C ILE A 195 -8.66 37.03 40.59
N ALA A 196 -9.70 36.35 41.08
CA ALA A 196 -11.05 36.93 41.16
C ALA A 196 -11.13 38.11 42.16
N PRO A 197 -11.86 39.21 41.85
CA PRO A 197 -11.90 40.43 42.69
C PRO A 197 -12.34 40.20 44.13
N GLU A 198 -13.22 39.23 44.36
CA GLU A 198 -13.74 38.87 45.68
C GLU A 198 -12.75 38.09 46.56
N ARG A 199 -11.57 37.72 46.03
CA ARG A 199 -10.49 37.12 46.82
C ARG A 199 -9.62 38.16 47.53
N PHE A 200 -9.67 39.42 47.11
CA PHE A 200 -9.08 40.53 47.86
C PHE A 200 -10.07 40.96 48.95
N VAL A 201 -9.57 41.27 50.15
CA VAL A 201 -10.35 41.74 51.31
C VAL A 201 -9.63 42.88 52.01
N ASP A 202 -10.38 43.77 52.65
CA ASP A 202 -9.81 44.89 53.40
C ASP A 202 -9.12 44.37 54.67
N GLY A 203 -7.94 44.92 55.01
CA GLY A 203 -7.12 44.40 56.10
C GLY A 203 -7.81 44.36 57.48
N SER A 204 -8.83 45.19 57.69
CA SER A 204 -9.63 45.25 58.92
C SER A 204 -10.40 43.95 59.24
N MET A 205 -10.75 43.13 58.24
CA MET A 205 -11.42 41.85 58.49
C MET A 205 -10.50 40.79 59.11
N PHE A 206 -9.17 40.98 59.06
CA PHE A 206 -8.21 40.11 59.74
C PHE A 206 -7.92 40.54 61.19
N THR A 207 -8.34 41.73 61.64
CA THR A 207 -7.84 42.32 62.90
C THR A 207 -8.66 42.01 64.17
N THR A 208 -9.75 41.24 64.08
CA THR A 208 -10.67 41.07 65.21
C THR A 208 -10.31 39.99 66.23
N GLU A 209 -9.39 39.05 65.93
CA GLU A 209 -8.93 38.06 66.92
C GLU A 209 -7.40 37.81 66.84
N SER A 210 -6.71 38.00 67.99
CA SER A 210 -5.30 37.72 68.32
C SER A 210 -4.14 38.59 67.75
N ASP A 211 -3.44 39.23 68.68
CA ASP A 211 -2.06 39.76 68.74
C ASP A 211 -1.31 40.32 67.51
N GLN A 212 -0.89 41.58 67.66
CA GLN A 212 -0.24 42.43 66.64
C GLN A 212 1.25 42.10 66.35
N ASN A 213 1.72 40.87 66.54
CA ASN A 213 3.15 40.53 66.38
C ASN A 213 3.47 39.14 65.79
N THR A 214 2.48 38.37 65.38
CA THR A 214 2.65 37.11 64.64
C THR A 214 2.58 37.32 63.12
N PRO A 215 3.35 36.56 62.31
CA PRO A 215 3.32 36.70 60.85
C PRO A 215 1.99 36.17 60.27
N LEU A 216 1.48 36.83 59.23
CA LEU A 216 0.14 36.61 58.65
C LEU A 216 -0.10 35.23 57.98
N VAL A 217 0.87 34.32 58.06
CA VAL A 217 0.80 32.94 57.54
C VAL A 217 1.35 31.98 58.59
N ASP A 218 0.62 31.86 59.72
CA ASP A 218 0.95 30.88 60.76
C ASP A 218 0.70 29.46 60.25
N LEU A 219 1.77 28.85 59.72
CA LEU A 219 1.78 27.47 59.28
C LEU A 219 1.81 26.45 60.44
N THR A 220 2.00 26.90 61.70
CA THR A 220 2.17 26.01 62.85
C THR A 220 0.83 25.61 63.49
N ASN A 221 -0.21 26.45 63.37
CA ASN A 221 -1.51 26.18 63.99
C ASN A 221 -2.46 25.35 63.12
N ASN A 222 -3.03 24.31 63.71
CA ASN A 222 -3.87 23.30 63.05
C ASN A 222 -5.31 23.80 62.70
N ASN A 223 -5.52 25.12 62.69
CA ASN A 223 -6.83 25.75 62.53
C ASN A 223 -7.18 25.99 61.06
N GLN A 224 -7.77 24.99 60.40
CA GLN A 224 -8.33 25.10 59.03
C GLN A 224 -9.38 26.23 58.87
N ARG A 225 -9.88 26.81 59.98
CA ARG A 225 -10.94 27.84 60.01
C ARG A 225 -10.55 29.19 59.43
N SER A 226 -9.28 29.58 59.43
CA SER A 226 -8.83 30.87 58.88
C SER A 226 -8.70 30.88 57.35
N ARG A 227 -8.69 29.70 56.70
CA ARG A 227 -8.28 29.59 55.29
C ARG A 227 -9.34 30.01 54.27
N GLY A 228 -10.63 29.84 54.59
CA GLY A 228 -11.75 30.17 53.71
C GLY A 228 -11.95 29.22 52.52
N GLU A 229 -13.20 28.91 52.18
CA GLU A 229 -13.52 28.00 51.07
C GLU A 229 -13.41 28.68 49.70
N LEU A 230 -12.71 28.02 48.75
CA LEU A 230 -12.70 28.41 47.34
C LEU A 230 -14.07 28.15 46.68
N LYS A 231 -14.67 29.21 46.14
CA LYS A 231 -15.96 29.16 45.42
C LYS A 231 -15.74 28.92 43.93
N GLN A 232 -16.63 28.15 43.29
CA GLN A 232 -16.56 27.86 41.84
C GLN A 232 -16.45 29.13 40.98
N ALA A 233 -17.21 30.18 41.32
CA ALA A 233 -17.19 31.48 40.63
C ALA A 233 -15.80 32.15 40.58
N MET A 234 -14.89 31.84 41.52
CA MET A 234 -13.52 32.35 41.51
C MET A 234 -12.71 31.75 40.35
N ASP A 235 -12.78 30.42 40.16
CA ASP A 235 -12.13 29.71 39.06
C ASP A 235 -12.71 30.15 37.70
N ILE A 236 -14.02 30.41 37.62
CA ILE A 236 -14.70 30.91 36.41
C ILE A 236 -14.14 32.26 35.97
N PHE A 237 -13.91 33.19 36.90
CA PHE A 237 -13.28 34.49 36.58
C PHE A 237 -11.85 34.30 36.05
N SER A 238 -11.05 33.47 36.74
CA SER A 238 -9.68 33.16 36.31
C SER A 238 -9.63 32.52 34.92
N ALA A 239 -10.53 31.57 34.63
CA ALA A 239 -10.67 30.95 33.32
C ALA A 239 -11.12 31.97 32.25
N GLY A 240 -12.00 32.92 32.60
CA GLY A 240 -12.41 34.01 31.72
C GLY A 240 -11.23 34.90 31.30
N CYS A 241 -10.33 35.23 32.23
CA CYS A 241 -9.11 35.98 31.95
C CYS A 241 -8.15 35.20 31.03
N VAL A 242 -8.02 33.88 31.21
CA VAL A 242 -7.19 33.02 30.34
C VAL A 242 -7.78 32.88 28.93
N ILE A 243 -9.10 32.74 28.81
CA ILE A 243 -9.78 32.70 27.50
C ILE A 243 -9.68 34.07 26.80
N ALA A 244 -9.72 35.18 27.54
CA ALA A 244 -9.45 36.49 26.98
C ALA A 244 -8.05 36.55 26.35
N GLU A 245 -6.99 36.23 27.11
CA GLU A 245 -5.59 36.28 26.67
C GLU A 245 -5.30 35.38 25.45
N LEU A 246 -6.02 34.26 25.31
CA LEU A 246 -5.95 33.37 24.14
C LEU A 246 -6.51 34.02 22.85
N PHE A 247 -7.54 34.86 22.97
CA PHE A 247 -8.17 35.54 21.83
C PHE A 247 -7.65 36.97 21.59
N THR A 248 -6.95 37.57 22.56
CA THR A 248 -6.23 38.85 22.43
C THR A 248 -4.73 38.66 22.19
N GLU A 249 -4.32 37.45 21.77
CA GLU A 249 -2.97 37.09 21.31
C GLU A 249 -1.85 37.37 22.34
N GLY A 250 -2.09 36.95 23.58
CA GLY A 250 -1.14 37.08 24.69
C GLY A 250 -1.25 38.40 25.46
N VAL A 251 -2.19 39.29 25.10
CA VAL A 251 -2.47 40.52 25.86
C VAL A 251 -3.39 40.20 27.06
N PRO A 252 -2.89 40.27 28.32
CA PRO A 252 -3.66 39.93 29.52
C PRO A 252 -4.77 40.96 29.79
N LEU A 253 -5.86 40.54 30.45
CA LEU A 253 -7.02 41.41 30.71
C LEU A 253 -6.81 42.38 31.90
N PHE A 254 -5.99 42.01 32.89
CA PHE A 254 -5.72 42.82 34.08
C PHE A 254 -4.25 42.70 34.54
N ASP A 255 -3.64 43.81 34.93
CA ASP A 255 -2.62 43.85 35.99
C ASP A 255 -3.26 43.96 37.39
N LEU A 256 -2.47 43.85 38.46
CA LEU A 256 -2.98 43.93 39.84
C LEU A 256 -3.69 45.26 40.14
N SER A 257 -3.14 46.39 39.69
CA SER A 257 -3.72 47.73 39.89
C SER A 257 -5.04 47.89 39.12
N GLN A 258 -5.10 47.40 37.88
CA GLN A 258 -6.32 47.39 37.07
C GLN A 258 -7.41 46.53 37.70
N LEU A 259 -7.07 45.37 38.28
CA LEU A 259 -8.04 44.52 38.97
C LEU A 259 -8.60 45.20 40.24
N LEU A 260 -7.77 45.86 41.05
CA LEU A 260 -8.23 46.60 42.23
C LEU A 260 -9.07 47.82 41.85
N ALA A 261 -8.73 48.52 40.76
CA ALA A 261 -9.58 49.55 40.18
C ALA A 261 -10.91 48.98 39.68
N TYR A 262 -10.91 47.81 39.02
CA TYR A 262 -12.11 47.11 38.55
C TYR A 262 -13.02 46.67 39.71
N ARG A 263 -12.46 46.12 40.79
CA ARG A 263 -13.16 45.83 42.05
C ARG A 263 -13.91 47.07 42.57
N LYS A 264 -13.22 48.22 42.56
CA LYS A 264 -13.78 49.51 42.99
C LYS A 264 -14.63 50.22 41.93
N GLY A 265 -14.82 49.65 40.73
CA GLY A 265 -15.62 50.23 39.64
C GLY A 265 -14.96 51.38 38.86
N HIS A 266 -13.66 51.60 39.03
CA HIS A 266 -12.87 52.67 38.38
C HIS A 266 -12.12 52.22 37.12
N PHE A 267 -12.37 51.00 36.63
CA PHE A 267 -11.77 50.43 35.43
C PHE A 267 -12.83 49.70 34.60
N GLN A 268 -12.66 49.69 33.28
CA GLN A 268 -13.58 49.15 32.28
C GLN A 268 -12.83 48.22 31.33
N THR A 269 -13.38 47.03 31.08
CA THR A 269 -12.71 45.97 30.30
C THR A 269 -13.03 46.03 28.80
N GLU A 270 -14.00 46.84 28.38
CA GLU A 270 -14.49 46.89 27.00
C GLU A 270 -13.36 47.14 25.99
N GLN A 271 -12.41 48.05 26.29
CA GLN A 271 -11.31 48.38 25.37
C GLN A 271 -10.41 47.19 25.02
N VAL A 272 -10.22 46.24 25.95
CA VAL A 272 -9.44 45.02 25.70
C VAL A 272 -10.32 43.95 25.06
N LEU A 273 -11.58 43.80 25.52
CA LEU A 273 -12.52 42.81 25.01
C LEU A 273 -12.94 43.08 23.56
N MET A 274 -12.98 44.33 23.10
CA MET A 274 -13.29 44.67 21.70
C MET A 274 -12.24 44.16 20.70
N LYS A 275 -11.03 43.80 21.16
CA LYS A 275 -10.02 43.13 20.31
C LYS A 275 -10.38 41.68 19.95
N ILE A 276 -11.26 41.03 20.71
CA ILE A 276 -11.72 39.67 20.43
C ILE A 276 -12.70 39.73 19.25
N GLU A 277 -12.27 39.38 18.04
CA GLU A 277 -13.07 39.43 16.81
C GLU A 277 -14.42 38.70 16.96
N ASP A 278 -14.37 37.47 17.48
CA ASP A 278 -15.54 36.60 17.66
C ASP A 278 -16.49 37.16 18.72
N ARG A 279 -17.62 37.69 18.25
CA ARG A 279 -18.70 38.21 19.10
C ARG A 279 -19.20 37.20 20.15
N SER A 280 -19.30 35.92 19.83
CA SER A 280 -19.82 34.90 20.76
C SER A 280 -18.82 34.63 21.89
N VAL A 281 -17.53 34.59 21.57
CA VAL A 281 -16.45 34.49 22.56
C VAL A 281 -16.36 35.78 23.39
N ARG A 282 -16.50 36.96 22.76
CA ARG A 282 -16.54 38.25 23.46
C ARG A 282 -17.69 38.32 24.47
N GLU A 283 -18.89 37.89 24.08
CA GLU A 283 -20.07 37.81 24.98
C GLU A 283 -19.85 36.79 26.11
N LEU A 284 -19.26 35.62 25.84
CA LEU A 284 -18.89 34.62 26.84
C LEU A 284 -17.91 35.19 27.89
N VAL A 285 -16.77 35.72 27.44
CA VAL A 285 -15.74 36.27 28.34
C VAL A 285 -16.31 37.41 29.19
N THR A 286 -17.12 38.29 28.59
CA THR A 286 -17.79 39.41 29.30
C THR A 286 -18.71 38.92 30.44
N GLN A 287 -19.32 37.74 30.32
CA GLN A 287 -20.11 37.13 31.39
C GLN A 287 -19.22 36.42 32.44
N MET A 288 -18.13 35.78 32.03
CA MET A 288 -17.21 35.10 32.96
C MET A 288 -16.43 36.07 33.86
N VAL A 289 -16.01 37.23 33.34
CA VAL A 289 -15.22 38.23 34.10
C VAL A 289 -16.06 39.24 34.89
N GLN A 290 -17.37 38.96 35.10
CA GLN A 290 -18.24 39.86 35.87
C GLN A 290 -17.70 40.13 37.28
N ARG A 291 -17.73 41.40 37.70
CA ARG A 291 -17.28 41.84 39.03
C ARG A 291 -17.99 41.12 40.18
N GLU A 292 -19.31 40.91 40.07
CA GLU A 292 -20.12 40.25 41.08
C GLU A 292 -20.12 38.72 40.86
N PRO A 293 -19.74 37.90 41.86
CA PRO A 293 -19.61 36.45 41.68
C PRO A 293 -20.92 35.75 41.31
N GLU A 294 -22.06 36.25 41.80
CA GLU A 294 -23.40 35.68 41.57
C GLU A 294 -23.90 35.84 40.13
N LYS A 295 -23.28 36.74 39.33
CA LYS A 295 -23.57 36.92 37.91
C LYS A 295 -22.78 35.98 37.00
N ARG A 296 -21.84 35.19 37.56
CA ARG A 296 -21.04 34.20 36.82
C ARG A 296 -21.74 32.84 36.86
N LEU A 297 -22.00 32.26 35.69
CA LEU A 297 -22.62 30.93 35.58
C LEU A 297 -21.60 29.81 35.90
N THR A 298 -22.09 28.58 36.04
CA THR A 298 -21.21 27.40 36.14
C THR A 298 -20.51 27.11 34.81
N ALA A 299 -19.40 26.35 34.84
CA ALA A 299 -18.72 25.91 33.62
C ALA A 299 -19.64 25.07 32.72
N GLU A 300 -20.46 24.19 33.31
CA GLU A 300 -21.47 23.39 32.58
C GLU A 300 -22.49 24.29 31.87
N ASP A 301 -22.96 25.35 32.51
CA ASP A 301 -24.01 26.21 31.95
C ASP A 301 -23.47 27.12 30.83
N TYR A 302 -22.24 27.61 30.94
CA TYR A 302 -21.57 28.25 29.79
C TYR A 302 -21.36 27.28 28.63
N LEU A 303 -20.94 26.04 28.91
CA LEU A 303 -20.80 24.99 27.89
C LEU A 303 -22.14 24.67 27.20
N LYS A 304 -23.28 24.70 27.92
CA LYS A 304 -24.62 24.58 27.31
C LYS A 304 -25.00 25.82 26.49
N GLN A 305 -24.85 27.02 27.06
CA GLN A 305 -25.30 28.30 26.49
C GLN A 305 -24.57 28.68 25.19
N GLN A 306 -23.32 28.23 25.05
CA GLN A 306 -22.44 28.51 23.90
C GLN A 306 -22.36 27.39 22.87
N ARG A 307 -23.02 26.25 23.11
CA ARG A 307 -23.14 25.14 22.16
C ARG A 307 -23.88 25.62 20.90
N GLY A 308 -23.24 25.48 19.74
CA GLY A 308 -23.73 26.01 18.47
C GLY A 308 -23.52 27.52 18.27
N LYS A 309 -22.80 28.19 19.17
CA LYS A 309 -22.39 29.61 19.07
C LYS A 309 -20.87 29.72 19.02
N ALA A 310 -20.22 30.03 20.15
CA ALA A 310 -18.76 30.05 20.27
C ALA A 310 -18.13 28.65 20.08
N PHE A 311 -18.87 27.58 20.40
CA PHE A 311 -18.39 26.20 20.30
C PHE A 311 -19.25 25.37 19.33
N PRO A 312 -18.69 24.90 18.20
CA PRO A 312 -19.38 24.02 17.26
C PRO A 312 -19.92 22.74 17.90
N ASP A 313 -21.10 22.27 17.47
CA ASP A 313 -21.76 21.09 18.06
C ASP A 313 -20.90 19.83 18.01
N ILE A 314 -20.14 19.67 16.92
CA ILE A 314 -19.22 18.55 16.67
C ILE A 314 -18.12 18.40 17.73
N PHE A 315 -17.80 19.48 18.48
CA PHE A 315 -16.89 19.42 19.62
C PHE A 315 -17.46 18.54 20.75
N TYR A 316 -18.77 18.58 20.97
CA TYR A 316 -19.49 17.87 22.02
C TYR A 316 -19.85 16.44 21.62
N THR A 317 -20.32 16.25 20.38
CA THR A 317 -20.91 14.99 19.92
C THR A 317 -19.88 13.97 19.47
N PHE A 318 -18.76 14.40 18.88
CA PHE A 318 -17.76 13.48 18.31
C PHE A 318 -16.32 13.79 18.74
N LEU A 319 -15.85 15.03 18.59
CA LEU A 319 -14.41 15.31 18.74
C LEU A 319 -13.91 15.14 20.17
N GLN A 320 -14.62 15.62 21.20
CA GLN A 320 -14.21 15.37 22.59
C GLN A 320 -14.13 13.86 22.92
N PRO A 321 -15.18 13.05 22.73
CA PRO A 321 -15.12 11.62 23.08
C PRO A 321 -14.21 10.79 22.18
N TYR A 322 -13.91 11.23 20.95
CA TYR A 322 -12.88 10.60 20.11
C TYR A 322 -11.46 10.96 20.58
N MET A 323 -11.15 12.26 20.65
CA MET A 323 -9.81 12.76 21.00
C MET A 323 -9.39 12.35 22.42
N ALA A 324 -10.35 12.28 23.36
CA ALA A 324 -10.07 11.86 24.73
C ALA A 324 -9.61 10.39 24.87
N GLN A 325 -9.71 9.57 23.82
CA GLN A 325 -9.18 8.19 23.80
C GLN A 325 -7.64 8.20 23.73
N PHE A 326 -7.06 9.10 22.92
CA PHE A 326 -5.60 9.26 22.78
C PHE A 326 -4.92 9.84 24.04
N ALA A 327 -5.72 10.29 25.02
CA ALA A 327 -5.29 10.86 26.30
C ALA A 327 -5.49 9.91 27.50
N LYS A 328 -6.22 8.79 27.35
CA LYS A 328 -6.75 8.05 28.52
C LYS A 328 -5.83 6.98 29.10
N GLU A 329 -4.92 6.40 28.31
CA GLU A 329 -4.08 5.26 28.72
C GLU A 329 -2.63 5.37 28.23
N THR A 330 -1.75 4.55 28.82
CA THR A 330 -0.29 4.61 28.68
C THR A 330 0.23 4.40 27.26
N PHE A 331 1.03 5.38 26.80
CA PHE A 331 2.03 5.23 25.74
C PHE A 331 1.57 4.66 24.39
N GLN A 332 0.37 5.03 23.92
CA GLN A 332 0.07 4.94 22.50
C GLN A 332 1.12 5.71 21.69
N SER A 333 1.80 5.06 20.75
CA SER A 333 2.82 5.71 19.93
C SER A 333 2.18 6.58 18.83
N ALA A 334 2.94 7.52 18.28
CA ALA A 334 2.50 8.29 17.11
C ALA A 334 2.19 7.36 15.91
N ASP A 335 2.97 6.28 15.75
CA ASP A 335 2.74 5.24 14.76
C ASP A 335 1.37 4.54 14.92
N GLU A 336 0.92 4.33 16.16
CA GLU A 336 -0.39 3.73 16.46
C GLU A 336 -1.54 4.71 16.26
N ARG A 337 -1.41 5.96 16.72
CA ARG A 337 -2.45 6.99 16.55
C ARG A 337 -2.79 7.20 15.09
N VAL A 338 -1.78 7.28 14.22
CA VAL A 338 -1.95 7.38 12.77
C VAL A 338 -2.66 6.14 12.19
N LEU A 339 -2.35 4.94 12.66
CA LEU A 339 -3.02 3.71 12.20
C LEU A 339 -4.48 3.60 12.68
N ILE A 340 -4.79 4.08 13.88
CA ILE A 340 -6.17 4.19 14.39
C ILE A 340 -6.95 5.22 13.55
N ILE A 341 -6.42 6.42 13.37
CA ILE A 341 -7.06 7.47 12.56
C ILE A 341 -7.26 7.01 11.10
N ARG A 342 -6.32 6.24 10.52
CA ARG A 342 -6.51 5.63 9.19
C ARG A 342 -7.63 4.61 9.16
N LYS A 343 -7.71 3.73 10.17
CA LYS A 343 -8.75 2.70 10.26
C LYS A 343 -10.14 3.32 10.45
N ASP A 344 -10.23 4.39 11.23
CA ASP A 344 -11.49 5.05 11.57
C ASP A 344 -11.89 6.14 10.54
N LEU A 345 -11.09 6.39 9.49
CA LEU A 345 -11.23 7.54 8.59
C LEU A 345 -12.65 7.70 8.01
N ASP A 346 -13.25 6.64 7.50
CA ASP A 346 -14.60 6.70 6.92
C ASP A 346 -15.66 7.06 7.96
N ASN A 347 -15.50 6.57 9.20
CA ASN A 347 -16.37 6.88 10.33
C ASN A 347 -16.16 8.32 10.81
N ILE A 348 -14.91 8.80 10.87
CA ILE A 348 -14.58 10.21 11.14
C ILE A 348 -15.28 11.10 10.12
N LEU A 349 -15.08 10.85 8.82
CA LEU A 349 -15.68 11.62 7.75
C LEU A 349 -17.22 11.59 7.82
N HIS A 350 -17.83 10.42 7.99
CA HIS A 350 -19.28 10.28 8.12
C HIS A 350 -19.86 11.13 9.28
N ASN A 351 -19.20 11.16 10.45
CA ASN A 351 -19.64 11.99 11.58
C ASN A 351 -19.40 13.49 11.34
N LEU A 352 -18.45 13.87 10.49
CA LEU A 352 -18.19 15.26 10.09
C LEU A 352 -19.13 15.76 8.98
N HIS A 353 -19.62 14.88 8.09
CA HIS A 353 -20.58 15.20 7.01
C HIS A 353 -22.01 15.53 7.51
N GLY A 354 -22.22 15.65 8.83
CA GLY A 354 -23.52 15.94 9.45
C GLY A 354 -24.05 17.38 9.29
N GLY A 355 -23.53 18.18 8.36
CA GLY A 355 -23.99 19.54 8.15
C GLY A 355 -23.22 20.36 7.12
N ASP A 356 -23.50 21.66 7.15
CA ASP A 356 -22.96 22.71 6.27
C ASP A 356 -21.42 22.70 6.18
N ALA A 357 -20.86 22.95 4.98
CA ALA A 357 -19.46 22.60 4.64
C ALA A 357 -18.40 23.24 5.55
N SER A 358 -18.63 24.47 6.01
CA SER A 358 -17.74 25.16 6.96
C SER A 358 -17.63 24.43 8.32
N ARG A 359 -18.61 23.59 8.68
CA ARG A 359 -18.59 22.78 9.91
C ARG A 359 -17.72 21.53 9.77
N GLU A 360 -17.65 20.95 8.58
CA GLU A 360 -16.77 19.80 8.30
C GLU A 360 -15.31 20.23 8.45
N GLU A 361 -14.92 21.32 7.78
CA GLU A 361 -13.58 21.91 7.86
C GLU A 361 -13.15 22.21 9.31
N GLN A 362 -14.04 22.79 10.12
CA GLN A 362 -13.77 23.07 11.53
C GLN A 362 -13.43 21.81 12.35
N GLY A 363 -14.03 20.67 12.04
CA GLY A 363 -13.65 19.40 12.66
C GLY A 363 -12.35 18.82 12.10
N LEU A 364 -12.13 18.98 10.79
CA LEU A 364 -10.91 18.53 10.12
C LEU A 364 -9.66 19.27 10.57
N ILE A 365 -9.71 20.58 10.83
CA ILE A 365 -8.56 21.37 11.33
C ILE A 365 -8.05 20.81 12.67
N VAL A 366 -8.94 20.40 13.57
CA VAL A 366 -8.57 19.76 14.85
C VAL A 366 -7.89 18.42 14.60
N LEU A 367 -8.44 17.58 13.71
CA LEU A 367 -7.87 16.27 13.35
C LEU A 367 -6.49 16.39 12.67
N VAL A 368 -6.35 17.31 11.72
CA VAL A 368 -5.09 17.60 11.03
C VAL A 368 -4.01 17.96 12.04
N SER A 369 -4.34 18.74 13.06
CA SER A 369 -3.42 19.13 14.13
C SER A 369 -2.95 17.96 15.01
N VAL A 370 -3.73 16.86 15.07
CA VAL A 370 -3.26 15.60 15.66
C VAL A 370 -2.30 14.88 14.72
N ILE A 371 -2.69 14.74 13.44
CA ILE A 371 -1.90 14.04 12.42
C ILE A 371 -0.53 14.70 12.24
N THR A 372 -0.46 16.02 12.03
CA THR A 372 0.79 16.79 11.87
C THR A 372 1.73 16.64 13.06
N SER A 373 1.20 16.64 14.28
CA SER A 373 1.97 16.40 15.51
C SER A 373 2.61 15.01 15.54
N CYS A 374 1.95 14.00 14.94
CA CYS A 374 2.49 12.66 14.84
C CYS A 374 3.59 12.56 13.78
N LEU A 375 3.47 13.26 12.63
CA LEU A 375 4.35 13.10 11.45
C LEU A 375 5.85 13.14 11.78
N GLN A 376 6.29 14.13 12.57
CA GLN A 376 7.70 14.29 12.96
C GLN A 376 8.26 13.14 13.83
N THR A 377 7.38 12.33 14.42
CA THR A 377 7.73 11.31 15.41
C THR A 377 7.47 9.88 14.94
N LEU A 378 6.94 9.71 13.72
CA LEU A 378 6.72 8.40 13.10
C LEU A 378 8.05 7.67 12.84
N ARG A 379 8.08 6.38 13.18
CA ARG A 379 9.26 5.51 13.06
C ARG A 379 9.03 4.38 12.07
N CYS A 380 7.80 3.88 11.97
CA CYS A 380 7.44 2.77 11.10
C CYS A 380 7.16 3.26 9.67
N CYS A 381 7.75 2.60 8.67
CA CYS A 381 7.52 2.90 7.25
C CYS A 381 6.04 2.84 6.89
N ASP A 382 5.33 1.81 7.38
CA ASP A 382 3.91 1.60 7.11
C ASP A 382 3.03 2.72 7.72
N SER A 383 3.41 3.24 8.89
CA SER A 383 2.76 4.40 9.52
C SER A 383 3.05 5.71 8.79
N LYS A 384 4.25 5.90 8.24
CA LYS A 384 4.57 7.06 7.38
C LYS A 384 3.78 7.03 6.07
N LEU A 385 3.67 5.87 5.44
CA LEU A 385 2.84 5.68 4.24
C LEU A 385 1.35 5.88 4.56
N ALA A 386 0.86 5.33 5.68
CA ALA A 386 -0.50 5.58 6.18
C ALA A 386 -0.79 7.07 6.43
N ALA A 387 0.19 7.83 6.92
CA ALA A 387 0.06 9.26 7.15
C ALA A 387 0.01 10.07 5.84
N LEU A 388 0.84 9.73 4.84
CA LEU A 388 0.79 10.33 3.51
C LEU A 388 -0.54 10.05 2.80
N GLU A 389 -1.10 8.85 3.00
CA GLU A 389 -2.42 8.46 2.50
C GLU A 389 -3.56 9.21 3.21
N LEU A 390 -3.49 9.38 4.53
CA LEU A 390 -4.41 10.23 5.30
C LEU A 390 -4.40 11.69 4.81
N VAL A 391 -3.21 12.28 4.68
CA VAL A 391 -3.05 13.66 4.17
C VAL A 391 -3.72 13.81 2.80
N LEU A 392 -3.54 12.84 1.89
CA LEU A 392 -4.14 12.89 0.56
C LEU A 392 -5.68 12.79 0.58
N HIS A 393 -6.27 12.03 1.52
CA HIS A 393 -7.73 11.94 1.66
C HIS A 393 -8.36 13.17 2.33
N LEU A 394 -7.60 13.90 3.16
CA LEU A 394 -8.08 15.11 3.85
C LEU A 394 -7.88 16.39 3.03
N ALA A 395 -6.79 16.50 2.26
CA ALA A 395 -6.43 17.72 1.54
C ALA A 395 -7.53 18.37 0.68
N PRO A 396 -8.43 17.65 -0.02
CA PRO A 396 -9.52 18.26 -0.79
C PRO A 396 -10.60 19.01 0.03
N ARG A 397 -10.52 18.95 1.37
CA ARG A 397 -11.49 19.53 2.32
C ARG A 397 -10.86 20.51 3.32
N LEU A 398 -9.70 21.07 2.97
CA LEU A 398 -8.95 22.01 3.80
C LEU A 398 -8.68 23.31 3.03
N SER A 399 -8.76 24.44 3.73
CA SER A 399 -8.27 25.75 3.27
C SER A 399 -6.81 25.70 2.79
N VAL A 400 -6.49 26.54 1.80
CA VAL A 400 -5.16 26.64 1.19
C VAL A 400 -4.08 26.87 2.24
N ASP A 401 -4.30 27.75 3.21
CA ASP A 401 -3.36 28.06 4.29
C ASP A 401 -2.94 26.79 5.06
N VAL A 402 -3.87 25.85 5.27
CA VAL A 402 -3.57 24.57 5.94
C VAL A 402 -2.77 23.63 5.02
N LEU A 403 -2.96 23.70 3.70
CA LEU A 403 -2.17 22.93 2.73
C LEU A 403 -0.73 23.46 2.62
N LEU A 404 -0.55 24.78 2.55
CA LEU A 404 0.75 25.43 2.39
C LEU A 404 1.52 25.50 3.72
N ASP A 405 1.00 26.23 4.70
CA ASP A 405 1.69 26.58 5.95
C ASP A 405 1.90 25.36 6.87
N ARG A 406 0.95 24.41 6.86
CA ARG A 406 0.96 23.24 7.75
C ARG A 406 1.36 21.94 7.06
N ILE A 407 0.75 21.56 5.94
CA ILE A 407 0.97 20.23 5.35
C ILE A 407 2.25 20.15 4.51
N THR A 408 2.53 21.14 3.66
CA THR A 408 3.65 21.11 2.71
C THR A 408 5.02 20.92 3.37
N PRO A 409 5.37 21.58 4.50
CA PRO A 409 6.62 21.34 5.21
C PRO A 409 6.84 19.88 5.66
N TYR A 410 5.79 19.15 6.04
CA TYR A 410 5.91 17.73 6.39
C TYR A 410 6.05 16.82 5.16
N LEU A 411 5.44 17.19 4.03
CA LEU A 411 5.63 16.47 2.77
C LEU A 411 7.07 16.65 2.27
N LEU A 412 7.65 17.85 2.37
CA LEU A 412 9.06 18.11 2.07
C LEU A 412 10.00 17.42 3.08
N HIS A 413 9.61 17.31 4.36
CA HIS A 413 10.34 16.49 5.33
C HIS A 413 10.36 14.99 4.94
N PHE A 414 9.23 14.42 4.52
CA PHE A 414 9.17 13.03 4.05
C PHE A 414 9.83 12.82 2.68
N CYS A 415 9.97 13.86 1.85
CA CYS A 415 10.84 13.81 0.67
C CYS A 415 12.31 13.55 1.04
N ASN A 416 12.74 13.93 2.25
CA ASN A 416 14.09 13.69 2.76
C ASN A 416 14.18 12.44 3.70
N ASP A 417 13.16 11.57 3.70
CA ASP A 417 13.12 10.39 4.58
C ASP A 417 14.20 9.34 4.21
N PRO A 418 14.85 8.67 5.18
CA PRO A 418 15.81 7.60 4.87
C PRO A 418 15.22 6.43 4.07
N MET A 419 13.90 6.18 4.09
CA MET A 419 13.25 5.09 3.36
C MET A 419 12.82 5.52 1.94
N PRO A 420 13.37 4.92 0.85
CA PRO A 420 13.01 5.31 -0.52
C PRO A 420 11.52 5.20 -0.86
N ARG A 421 10.80 4.22 -0.28
CA ARG A 421 9.34 4.10 -0.43
C ARG A 421 8.57 5.31 0.12
N VAL A 422 9.08 5.92 1.20
CA VAL A 422 8.48 7.11 1.81
C VAL A 422 8.77 8.33 0.93
N ARG A 423 10.02 8.53 0.49
CA ARG A 423 10.39 9.62 -0.44
C ARG A 423 9.55 9.59 -1.73
N ALA A 424 9.46 8.43 -2.36
CA ALA A 424 8.68 8.22 -3.59
C ALA A 424 7.17 8.51 -3.39
N GLN A 425 6.60 8.13 -2.24
CA GLN A 425 5.21 8.44 -1.94
C GLN A 425 5.00 9.91 -1.54
N ALA A 426 5.98 10.54 -0.89
CA ALA A 426 5.92 11.94 -0.49
C ALA A 426 5.83 12.87 -1.71
N VAL A 427 6.62 12.63 -2.77
CA VAL A 427 6.53 13.40 -4.04
C VAL A 427 5.16 13.26 -4.70
N ARG A 428 4.65 12.02 -4.80
CA ARG A 428 3.30 11.73 -5.36
C ARG A 428 2.18 12.40 -4.55
N THR A 429 2.33 12.50 -3.23
CA THR A 429 1.37 13.19 -2.36
C THR A 429 1.51 14.71 -2.51
N LEU A 430 2.73 15.24 -2.52
CA LEU A 430 3.04 16.68 -2.67
C LEU A 430 2.47 17.25 -3.97
N ALA A 431 2.74 16.61 -5.12
CA ALA A 431 2.22 17.05 -6.41
C ALA A 431 0.68 17.08 -6.45
N LYS A 432 0.01 16.10 -5.82
CA LYS A 432 -1.46 16.05 -5.73
C LYS A 432 -2.03 17.09 -4.76
N VAL A 433 -1.37 17.36 -3.64
CA VAL A 433 -1.81 18.37 -2.66
C VAL A 433 -1.68 19.77 -3.23
N LEU A 434 -0.54 20.10 -3.86
CA LEU A 434 -0.33 21.41 -4.47
C LEU A 434 -1.27 21.66 -5.67
N ALA A 435 -1.58 20.63 -6.46
CA ALA A 435 -2.53 20.74 -7.56
C ALA A 435 -3.95 21.16 -7.13
N LEU A 436 -4.33 20.98 -5.86
CA LEU A 436 -5.62 21.42 -5.29
C LEU A 436 -5.68 22.93 -4.99
N VAL A 437 -4.53 23.61 -4.86
CA VAL A 437 -4.46 25.03 -4.46
C VAL A 437 -4.89 25.94 -5.63
N LYS A 438 -6.06 26.57 -5.50
CA LYS A 438 -6.68 27.41 -6.56
C LYS A 438 -6.39 28.91 -6.43
N GLU A 439 -6.02 29.35 -5.24
CA GLU A 439 -5.76 30.74 -4.87
C GLU A 439 -4.46 30.75 -4.06
N VAL A 440 -3.63 31.78 -4.19
CA VAL A 440 -2.31 31.86 -3.54
C VAL A 440 -2.29 33.03 -2.55
N PRO A 441 -2.04 32.81 -1.25
CA PRO A 441 -1.90 33.91 -0.30
C PRO A 441 -0.73 34.83 -0.67
N ARG A 442 -0.89 36.15 -0.43
CA ARG A 442 0.14 37.16 -0.76
C ARG A 442 1.51 36.95 -0.08
N ASN A 443 1.59 36.09 0.94
CA ASN A 443 2.85 35.72 1.61
C ASN A 443 3.58 34.56 0.91
N ASP A 444 2.89 33.75 0.11
CA ASP A 444 3.38 32.47 -0.43
C ASP A 444 3.71 32.54 -1.94
N VAL A 445 3.74 33.76 -2.50
CA VAL A 445 3.97 34.05 -3.92
C VAL A 445 5.16 33.27 -4.51
N ASN A 446 6.31 33.32 -3.83
CA ASN A 446 7.55 32.67 -4.28
C ASN A 446 7.76 31.23 -3.76
N ILE A 447 6.73 30.60 -3.15
CA ILE A 447 6.90 29.29 -2.49
C ILE A 447 7.37 28.18 -3.44
N TYR A 448 7.08 28.29 -4.74
CA TYR A 448 7.54 27.35 -5.75
C TYR A 448 9.05 27.44 -6.07
N PRO A 449 9.57 28.57 -6.59
CA PRO A 449 10.99 28.71 -6.92
C PRO A 449 11.90 28.69 -5.68
N GLU A 450 11.50 29.27 -4.55
CA GLU A 450 12.38 29.39 -3.37
C GLU A 450 12.37 28.17 -2.45
N TYR A 451 11.24 27.48 -2.30
CA TYR A 451 11.06 26.45 -1.26
C TYR A 451 10.73 25.05 -1.81
N ILE A 452 9.68 24.92 -2.62
CA ILE A 452 9.20 23.61 -3.09
C ILE A 452 10.18 22.98 -4.07
N LEU A 453 10.52 23.67 -5.17
CA LEU A 453 11.37 23.09 -6.21
C LEU A 453 12.79 22.79 -5.71
N PRO A 454 13.49 23.67 -4.96
CA PRO A 454 14.78 23.33 -4.35
C PRO A 454 14.67 22.18 -3.36
N GLY A 455 13.60 22.14 -2.55
CA GLY A 455 13.36 21.07 -1.57
C GLY A 455 13.26 19.67 -2.17
N ILE A 456 12.80 19.55 -3.43
CA ILE A 456 12.71 18.27 -4.16
C ILE A 456 13.78 18.08 -5.24
N ALA A 457 14.61 19.10 -5.54
CA ALA A 457 15.54 19.11 -6.67
C ALA A 457 16.63 18.02 -6.65
N HIS A 458 16.86 17.39 -5.49
CA HIS A 458 17.81 16.28 -5.31
C HIS A 458 17.22 14.93 -5.72
N LEU A 459 15.89 14.77 -5.73
CA LEU A 459 15.21 13.49 -5.96
C LEU A 459 15.31 12.99 -7.41
N ALA A 460 15.59 13.89 -8.35
CA ALA A 460 15.95 13.56 -9.73
C ALA A 460 17.28 12.79 -9.85
N GLN A 461 18.10 12.75 -8.78
CA GLN A 461 19.41 12.10 -8.72
C GLN A 461 19.52 11.16 -7.50
N ASP A 462 18.39 10.74 -6.92
CA ASP A 462 18.33 9.80 -5.79
C ASP A 462 18.93 8.43 -6.17
N ASP A 463 19.70 7.81 -5.27
CA ASP A 463 20.29 6.48 -5.47
C ASP A 463 19.24 5.42 -5.89
N ALA A 464 18.02 5.52 -5.35
CA ALA A 464 16.98 4.53 -5.56
C ALA A 464 16.08 4.88 -6.76
N THR A 465 16.11 4.04 -7.79
CA THR A 465 15.31 4.19 -9.02
C THR A 465 13.82 4.44 -8.78
N ILE A 466 13.22 3.86 -7.72
CA ILE A 466 11.81 4.08 -7.36
C ILE A 466 11.48 5.55 -7.01
N VAL A 467 12.46 6.31 -6.51
CA VAL A 467 12.32 7.74 -6.20
C VAL A 467 12.47 8.57 -7.47
N ARG A 468 13.48 8.28 -8.30
CA ARG A 468 13.67 8.95 -9.61
C ARG A 468 12.46 8.72 -10.53
N LEU A 469 11.90 7.51 -10.52
CA LEU A 469 10.63 7.16 -11.18
C LEU A 469 9.46 8.01 -10.67
N ALA A 470 9.24 8.04 -9.35
CA ALA A 470 8.15 8.84 -8.75
C ALA A 470 8.31 10.35 -8.99
N TYR A 471 9.55 10.83 -9.14
CA TYR A 471 9.83 12.21 -9.53
C TYR A 471 9.51 12.44 -11.02
N ALA A 472 9.91 11.54 -11.91
CA ALA A 472 9.59 11.57 -13.34
C ALA A 472 8.07 11.54 -13.63
N GLU A 473 7.31 10.75 -12.87
CA GLU A 473 5.84 10.71 -12.93
C GLU A 473 5.19 12.08 -12.63
N ASN A 474 5.80 12.90 -11.77
CA ASN A 474 5.14 14.06 -11.13
C ASN A 474 5.75 15.42 -11.51
N ILE A 475 6.97 15.48 -12.07
CA ILE A 475 7.64 16.74 -12.42
C ILE A 475 6.81 17.62 -13.37
N ALA A 476 6.08 17.01 -14.30
CA ALA A 476 5.20 17.71 -15.23
C ALA A 476 4.01 18.37 -14.52
N HIS A 477 3.37 17.68 -13.57
CA HIS A 477 2.28 18.21 -12.74
C HIS A 477 2.76 19.34 -11.82
N LEU A 478 3.99 19.23 -11.32
CA LEU A 478 4.61 20.24 -10.47
C LEU A 478 4.95 21.51 -11.27
N ALA A 479 5.45 21.38 -12.51
CA ALA A 479 5.71 22.50 -13.41
C ALA A 479 4.43 23.22 -13.86
N GLU A 480 3.38 22.46 -14.21
CA GLU A 480 2.04 22.97 -14.51
C GLU A 480 1.42 23.73 -13.33
N SER A 481 1.58 23.21 -12.11
CA SER A 481 1.08 23.87 -10.89
C SER A 481 1.91 25.11 -10.52
N ALA A 482 3.23 25.09 -10.76
CA ALA A 482 4.11 26.24 -10.54
C ALA A 482 3.79 27.41 -11.48
N LEU A 483 3.54 27.10 -12.77
CA LEU A 483 3.09 28.08 -13.76
C LEU A 483 1.75 28.71 -13.33
N ARG A 484 0.77 27.89 -12.94
CA ARG A 484 -0.53 28.38 -12.46
C ARG A 484 -0.40 29.29 -11.23
N PHE A 485 0.52 29.02 -10.31
CA PHE A 485 0.78 29.91 -9.18
C PHE A 485 1.29 31.28 -9.65
N LEU A 486 2.23 31.31 -10.60
CA LEU A 486 2.77 32.56 -11.16
C LEU A 486 1.69 33.36 -11.92
N GLU A 487 0.82 32.69 -12.66
CA GLU A 487 -0.35 33.29 -13.35
C GLU A 487 -1.34 33.90 -12.35
N LEU A 488 -1.74 33.17 -11.30
CA LEU A 488 -2.66 33.64 -10.24
C LEU A 488 -2.12 34.84 -9.46
N VAL A 489 -0.80 34.95 -9.29
CA VAL A 489 -0.14 36.10 -8.67
C VAL A 489 -0.30 37.34 -9.55
N GLN A 490 -0.10 37.20 -10.87
CA GLN A 490 -0.24 38.31 -11.81
C GLN A 490 -1.69 38.81 -11.89
N GLU A 491 -2.68 37.92 -11.92
CA GLU A 491 -4.11 38.30 -11.88
C GLU A 491 -4.46 39.07 -10.60
N ASN A 492 -3.95 38.63 -9.44
CA ASN A 492 -4.20 39.30 -8.16
C ASN A 492 -3.58 40.71 -8.08
N ASN A 493 -2.43 40.93 -8.72
CA ASN A 493 -1.81 42.25 -8.81
C ASN A 493 -2.66 43.19 -9.68
N VAL A 494 -3.02 42.77 -10.91
CA VAL A 494 -3.83 43.57 -11.85
C VAL A 494 -5.21 43.91 -11.30
N ASN A 495 -5.85 42.99 -10.55
CA ASN A 495 -7.13 43.27 -9.89
C ASN A 495 -6.99 44.30 -8.76
N THR A 496 -5.85 44.35 -8.07
CA THR A 496 -5.60 45.32 -6.98
C THR A 496 -5.45 46.75 -7.51
N GLU A 497 -4.95 46.92 -8.74
CA GLU A 497 -4.84 48.24 -9.40
C GLU A 497 -6.20 48.84 -9.77
N GLN A 498 -7.23 48.02 -10.02
CA GLN A 498 -8.56 48.52 -10.43
C GLN A 498 -9.39 49.11 -9.27
N ASP A 499 -9.15 48.68 -8.03
CA ASP A 499 -9.81 49.24 -6.83
C ASP A 499 -9.14 50.55 -6.33
N LEU A 500 -7.89 50.82 -6.73
CA LEU A 500 -7.09 51.97 -6.25
C LEU A 500 -7.22 53.19 -7.16
N SER A 501 -8.42 53.76 -7.24
CA SER A 501 -8.73 54.99 -7.99
C SER A 501 -8.27 56.28 -7.28
N GLY A 502 -6.98 56.39 -6.91
CA GLY A 502 -6.42 57.53 -6.18
C GLY A 502 -4.94 57.82 -6.46
N GLU A 503 -4.70 58.87 -7.26
CA GLU A 503 -3.53 59.74 -7.50
C GLU A 503 -2.04 59.27 -7.38
N ASP A 504 -1.68 58.19 -6.70
CA ASP A 504 -0.28 57.71 -6.53
C ASP A 504 0.21 56.81 -7.70
N ALA A 505 -0.04 57.21 -8.94
CA ALA A 505 0.05 56.35 -10.13
C ALA A 505 1.39 56.36 -10.91
N GLU A 506 2.44 57.05 -10.43
CA GLU A 506 3.67 57.27 -11.24
C GLU A 506 4.84 56.28 -11.01
N GLU A 507 4.81 55.40 -10.00
CA GLU A 507 5.90 54.40 -9.79
C GLU A 507 5.60 52.99 -10.36
N ALA A 508 4.37 52.70 -10.80
CA ALA A 508 3.91 51.34 -11.14
C ALA A 508 4.19 50.88 -12.59
N LEU A 509 5.26 51.36 -13.24
CA LEU A 509 5.47 51.15 -14.70
C LEU A 509 6.13 49.81 -15.12
N HIS A 510 6.52 48.94 -14.18
CA HIS A 510 7.29 47.71 -14.46
C HIS A 510 6.71 46.34 -13.99
N PRO A 511 5.38 46.04 -14.04
CA PRO A 511 4.88 44.71 -13.65
C PRO A 511 5.35 43.55 -14.55
N ASN A 512 5.52 43.77 -15.86
CA ASN A 512 5.75 42.69 -16.82
C ASN A 512 7.18 42.13 -16.81
N GLU A 513 8.20 42.95 -16.56
CA GLU A 513 9.60 42.50 -16.61
C GLU A 513 9.92 41.46 -15.52
N ASN A 514 9.21 41.51 -14.39
CA ASN A 514 9.36 40.52 -13.32
C ASN A 514 8.73 39.16 -13.69
N TYR A 515 7.54 39.17 -14.30
CA TYR A 515 6.85 37.93 -14.71
C TYR A 515 7.67 37.11 -15.73
N ASP A 516 8.16 37.77 -16.79
CA ASP A 516 8.94 37.08 -17.83
C ASP A 516 10.28 36.54 -17.29
N SER A 517 10.90 37.25 -16.31
CA SER A 517 12.12 36.78 -15.64
C SER A 517 11.87 35.57 -14.74
N GLU A 518 10.84 35.59 -13.90
CA GLU A 518 10.47 34.46 -13.04
C GLU A 518 10.04 33.24 -13.87
N LEU A 519 9.30 33.44 -14.96
CA LEU A 519 8.92 32.38 -15.90
C LEU A 519 10.14 31.75 -16.58
N GLN A 520 11.13 32.55 -16.99
CA GLN A 520 12.37 32.03 -17.56
C GLN A 520 13.21 31.26 -16.53
N ALA A 521 13.31 31.75 -15.29
CA ALA A 521 13.98 31.04 -14.20
C ALA A 521 13.30 29.69 -13.89
N LEU A 522 11.96 29.68 -13.81
CA LEU A 522 11.14 28.48 -13.63
C LEU A 522 11.34 27.47 -14.78
N HIS A 523 11.40 27.94 -16.03
CA HIS A 523 11.75 27.10 -17.18
C HIS A 523 13.14 26.47 -17.02
N GLU A 524 14.18 27.25 -16.69
CA GLU A 524 15.55 26.73 -16.56
C GLU A 524 15.70 25.70 -15.45
N MET A 525 15.09 25.95 -14.28
CA MET A 525 15.06 25.01 -13.15
C MET A 525 14.45 23.66 -13.53
N VAL A 526 13.28 23.66 -14.18
CA VAL A 526 12.59 22.43 -14.61
C VAL A 526 13.34 21.76 -15.76
N GLN A 527 13.87 22.53 -16.72
CA GLN A 527 14.61 22.02 -17.88
C GLN A 527 15.84 21.20 -17.46
N GLN A 528 16.63 21.70 -16.50
CA GLN A 528 17.81 20.99 -15.98
C GLN A 528 17.45 19.60 -15.41
N LYS A 529 16.33 19.50 -14.68
CA LYS A 529 15.87 18.25 -14.07
C LYS A 529 15.25 17.30 -15.10
N VAL A 530 14.48 17.82 -16.05
CA VAL A 530 13.92 17.02 -17.17
C VAL A 530 15.03 16.41 -18.03
N VAL A 531 16.06 17.19 -18.39
CA VAL A 531 17.23 16.67 -19.14
C VAL A 531 18.00 15.60 -18.35
N THR A 532 18.11 15.76 -17.03
CA THR A 532 18.72 14.74 -16.14
C THR A 532 17.97 13.41 -16.23
N LEU A 533 16.63 13.44 -16.15
CA LEU A 533 15.78 12.24 -16.18
C LEU A 533 15.73 11.57 -17.57
N LEU A 534 15.73 12.37 -18.65
CA LEU A 534 15.88 11.86 -20.02
C LEU A 534 17.23 11.15 -20.23
N SER A 535 18.23 11.48 -19.40
CA SER A 535 19.59 10.94 -19.45
C SER A 535 19.90 9.90 -18.35
N ASP A 536 18.89 9.36 -17.67
CA ASP A 536 19.06 8.40 -16.56
C ASP A 536 19.79 7.10 -16.99
N SER A 537 20.39 6.37 -16.04
CA SER A 537 20.90 5.01 -16.32
C SER A 537 19.76 4.04 -16.61
N GLU A 538 18.62 4.20 -15.93
CA GLU A 538 17.50 3.26 -15.96
C GLU A 538 16.43 3.68 -16.97
N ASN A 539 16.21 2.85 -18.00
CA ASN A 539 15.25 3.15 -19.06
C ASN A 539 13.80 3.29 -18.58
N ILE A 540 13.43 2.66 -17.47
CA ILE A 540 12.10 2.80 -16.86
C ILE A 540 11.81 4.23 -16.37
N VAL A 541 12.84 4.99 -15.99
CA VAL A 541 12.68 6.41 -15.58
C VAL A 541 12.39 7.28 -16.81
N LYS A 542 13.11 7.04 -17.92
CA LYS A 542 12.88 7.70 -19.22
C LYS A 542 11.47 7.40 -19.73
N GLN A 543 11.08 6.13 -19.74
CA GLN A 543 9.75 5.66 -20.16
C GLN A 543 8.64 6.35 -19.33
N SER A 544 8.76 6.38 -18.00
CA SER A 544 7.76 6.99 -17.13
C SER A 544 7.58 8.49 -17.39
N LEU A 545 8.67 9.23 -17.61
CA LEU A 545 8.62 10.65 -17.98
C LEU A 545 7.91 10.89 -19.32
N MET A 546 8.14 9.98 -20.28
CA MET A 546 7.50 10.02 -21.59
C MET A 546 5.99 9.74 -21.51
N GLU A 547 5.60 8.64 -20.87
CA GLU A 547 4.20 8.21 -20.77
C GLU A 547 3.31 9.18 -19.97
N ASN A 548 3.85 9.80 -18.91
CA ASN A 548 3.05 10.60 -17.97
C ASN A 548 3.22 12.12 -18.13
N GLY A 549 4.40 12.59 -18.53
CA GLY A 549 4.79 14.00 -18.40
C GLY A 549 5.02 14.78 -19.70
N ILE A 550 5.46 14.13 -20.78
CA ILE A 550 6.10 14.82 -21.91
C ILE A 550 5.20 15.81 -22.65
N THR A 551 3.90 15.54 -22.76
CA THR A 551 2.94 16.40 -23.45
C THR A 551 2.66 17.68 -22.68
N ARG A 552 2.50 17.59 -21.35
CA ARG A 552 2.41 18.74 -20.44
C ARG A 552 3.69 19.58 -20.47
N LEU A 553 4.85 18.92 -20.46
CA LEU A 553 6.15 19.60 -20.56
C LEU A 553 6.33 20.33 -21.90
N CYS A 554 5.81 19.80 -23.02
CA CYS A 554 5.80 20.52 -24.29
C CYS A 554 5.00 21.82 -24.20
N VAL A 555 3.81 21.79 -23.58
CA VAL A 555 2.97 22.98 -23.35
C VAL A 555 3.69 24.00 -22.46
N PHE A 556 4.27 23.54 -21.35
CA PHE A 556 4.98 24.36 -20.38
C PHE A 556 6.22 25.08 -20.97
N PHE A 557 7.07 24.36 -21.72
CA PHE A 557 8.31 24.93 -22.28
C PHE A 557 8.11 25.80 -23.53
N GLY A 558 6.98 25.69 -24.23
CA GLY A 558 6.76 26.37 -25.51
C GLY A 558 7.44 25.68 -26.70
N ARG A 559 6.96 25.96 -27.92
CA ARG A 559 7.26 25.16 -29.13
C ARG A 559 8.75 25.02 -29.45
N GLN A 560 9.54 26.08 -29.28
CA GLN A 560 10.98 26.08 -29.58
C GLN A 560 11.74 25.18 -28.60
N LYS A 561 11.68 25.47 -27.29
CA LYS A 561 12.33 24.65 -26.25
C LYS A 561 11.85 23.19 -26.29
N ALA A 562 10.57 22.92 -26.59
CA ALA A 562 10.05 21.56 -26.75
C ALA A 562 10.72 20.79 -27.92
N ASN A 563 10.92 21.44 -29.08
CA ASN A 563 11.64 20.84 -30.20
C ASN A 563 13.14 20.65 -29.89
N ASP A 564 13.78 21.68 -29.35
CA ASP A 564 15.24 21.73 -29.24
C ASP A 564 15.75 20.92 -28.04
N VAL A 565 14.96 20.79 -26.96
CA VAL A 565 15.32 20.05 -25.74
C VAL A 565 14.67 18.66 -25.67
N LEU A 566 13.34 18.56 -25.83
CA LEU A 566 12.66 17.27 -25.58
C LEU A 566 12.82 16.32 -26.77
N LEU A 567 12.48 16.77 -27.98
CA LEU A 567 12.51 15.93 -29.18
C LEU A 567 13.94 15.48 -29.52
N SER A 568 14.95 16.32 -29.31
CA SER A 568 16.36 16.00 -29.52
C SER A 568 16.83 14.82 -28.63
N HIS A 569 16.48 14.81 -27.35
CA HIS A 569 16.79 13.70 -26.44
C HIS A 569 15.93 12.46 -26.76
N MET A 570 14.64 12.64 -27.08
CA MET A 570 13.75 11.52 -27.44
C MET A 570 14.22 10.72 -28.67
N ILE A 571 14.87 11.37 -29.65
CA ILE A 571 15.48 10.69 -30.79
C ILE A 571 16.53 9.65 -30.36
N THR A 572 17.26 9.90 -29.27
CA THR A 572 18.30 8.96 -28.80
C THR A 572 17.72 7.62 -28.36
N PHE A 573 16.48 7.60 -27.87
CA PHE A 573 15.80 6.41 -27.35
C PHE A 573 15.47 5.38 -28.45
N LEU A 574 15.30 5.81 -29.70
CA LEU A 574 15.15 4.90 -30.85
C LEU A 574 16.43 4.11 -31.19
N ASN A 575 17.57 4.48 -30.60
CA ASN A 575 18.83 3.77 -30.76
C ASN A 575 19.11 2.78 -29.62
N ASP A 576 18.27 2.69 -28.59
CA ASP A 576 18.39 1.64 -27.57
C ASP A 576 18.03 0.28 -28.19
N LYS A 577 19.00 -0.63 -28.21
CA LYS A 577 18.87 -1.94 -28.84
C LYS A 577 18.20 -2.98 -27.94
N ASN A 578 18.22 -2.77 -26.64
CA ASN A 578 17.90 -3.78 -25.63
C ASN A 578 16.47 -3.62 -25.13
N ASP A 579 16.01 -2.38 -24.96
CA ASP A 579 14.65 -2.10 -24.48
C ASP A 579 13.71 -1.78 -25.65
N TRP A 580 12.66 -2.58 -25.79
CA TRP A 580 11.58 -2.35 -26.75
C TRP A 580 10.40 -1.56 -26.16
N HIS A 581 10.27 -1.48 -24.82
CA HIS A 581 9.24 -0.67 -24.17
C HIS A 581 9.57 0.80 -24.33
N LEU A 582 10.82 1.20 -24.08
CA LEU A 582 11.28 2.58 -24.29
C LEU A 582 11.09 3.04 -25.75
N ARG A 583 11.39 2.17 -26.72
CA ARG A 583 11.12 2.42 -28.16
C ARG A 583 9.63 2.46 -28.50
N GLY A 584 8.80 1.62 -27.86
CA GLY A 584 7.34 1.68 -28.00
C GLY A 584 6.75 2.98 -27.46
N ALA A 585 7.18 3.39 -26.26
CA ALA A 585 6.76 4.62 -25.59
C ALA A 585 7.15 5.88 -26.36
N PHE A 586 8.25 5.86 -27.13
CA PHE A 586 8.55 6.93 -28.10
C PHE A 586 7.40 7.13 -29.08
N PHE A 587 6.90 6.05 -29.71
CA PHE A 587 5.85 6.15 -30.72
C PHE A 587 4.48 6.50 -30.14
N ASP A 588 4.15 6.09 -28.91
CA ASP A 588 2.97 6.62 -28.21
C ASP A 588 3.09 8.13 -27.94
N SER A 589 4.26 8.56 -27.46
CA SER A 589 4.51 9.94 -27.01
C SER A 589 4.63 10.96 -28.15
N ILE A 590 5.26 10.56 -29.26
CA ILE A 590 5.66 11.49 -30.33
C ILE A 590 4.46 12.15 -31.02
N VAL A 591 3.29 11.50 -30.99
CA VAL A 591 2.03 12.07 -31.52
C VAL A 591 1.66 13.36 -30.80
N GLY A 592 1.76 13.39 -29.46
CA GLY A 592 1.44 14.57 -28.65
C GLY A 592 2.45 15.70 -28.83
N VAL A 593 3.75 15.36 -28.93
CA VAL A 593 4.81 16.34 -29.25
C VAL A 593 4.60 16.94 -30.64
N ALA A 594 4.33 16.10 -31.64
CA ALA A 594 4.08 16.53 -33.02
C ALA A 594 2.82 17.41 -33.15
N ALA A 595 1.77 17.13 -32.38
CA ALA A 595 0.56 17.96 -32.34
C ALA A 595 0.83 19.38 -31.81
N TYR A 596 1.75 19.52 -30.85
CA TYR A 596 2.10 20.82 -30.27
C TYR A 596 3.13 21.62 -31.11
N VAL A 597 4.12 20.94 -31.69
CA VAL A 597 5.11 21.54 -32.63
C VAL A 597 4.48 21.86 -33.99
N GLY A 598 3.50 21.07 -34.43
CA GLY A 598 2.78 21.23 -35.68
C GLY A 598 3.45 20.55 -36.89
N TRP A 599 2.85 20.75 -38.08
CA TRP A 599 3.21 20.05 -39.33
C TRP A 599 4.68 20.19 -39.76
N GLN A 600 5.38 21.24 -39.29
CA GLN A 600 6.80 21.46 -39.58
C GLN A 600 7.68 20.29 -39.07
N SER A 601 7.23 19.58 -38.04
CA SER A 601 7.87 18.36 -37.54
C SER A 601 7.86 17.20 -38.55
N SER A 602 6.98 17.20 -39.57
CA SER A 602 6.78 16.07 -40.49
C SER A 602 8.05 15.63 -41.22
N SER A 603 8.94 16.56 -41.57
CA SER A 603 10.23 16.26 -42.21
C SER A 603 11.24 15.60 -41.26
N ILE A 604 11.27 16.02 -39.99
CA ILE A 604 12.15 15.48 -38.95
C ILE A 604 11.66 14.10 -38.51
N LEU A 605 10.34 13.92 -38.36
CA LEU A 605 9.73 12.70 -37.86
C LEU A 605 9.67 11.58 -38.91
N LYS A 606 9.62 11.90 -40.21
CA LYS A 606 9.58 10.91 -41.30
C LYS A 606 10.63 9.78 -41.17
N PRO A 607 11.96 10.05 -41.08
CA PRO A 607 12.95 8.98 -40.96
C PRO A 607 12.81 8.16 -39.67
N LEU A 608 12.39 8.78 -38.57
CA LEU A 608 12.19 8.12 -37.27
C LEU A 608 11.01 7.13 -37.31
N LEU A 609 9.93 7.51 -38.00
CA LEU A 609 8.77 6.66 -38.23
C LEU A 609 9.11 5.51 -39.20
N GLN A 610 9.89 5.77 -40.25
CA GLN A 610 10.40 4.71 -41.15
C GLN A 610 11.38 3.75 -40.45
N GLN A 611 12.13 4.22 -39.44
CA GLN A 611 12.93 3.38 -38.54
C GLN A 611 12.03 2.46 -37.69
N GLY A 612 10.96 3.00 -37.08
CA GLY A 612 9.97 2.21 -36.34
C GLY A 612 9.24 1.15 -37.17
N LEU A 613 8.91 1.44 -38.43
CA LEU A 613 8.38 0.45 -39.37
C LEU A 613 9.40 -0.64 -39.78
N SER A 614 10.69 -0.43 -39.51
CA SER A 614 11.79 -1.33 -39.88
C SER A 614 12.39 -2.10 -38.69
N ASP A 615 11.72 -2.08 -37.53
CA ASP A 615 12.23 -2.61 -36.26
C ASP A 615 12.41 -4.14 -36.24
N THR A 616 13.08 -4.65 -35.20
CA THR A 616 13.19 -6.09 -34.93
C THR A 616 11.95 -6.67 -34.25
N GLU A 617 11.26 -5.86 -33.44
CA GLU A 617 10.17 -6.28 -32.56
C GLU A 617 8.79 -5.86 -33.11
N GLU A 618 7.91 -6.85 -33.26
CA GLU A 618 6.59 -6.67 -33.91
C GLU A 618 5.68 -5.68 -33.16
N PHE A 619 5.89 -5.52 -31.84
CA PHE A 619 5.17 -4.54 -31.02
C PHE A 619 5.57 -3.09 -31.33
N VAL A 620 6.85 -2.83 -31.60
CA VAL A 620 7.35 -1.48 -31.92
C VAL A 620 6.85 -1.05 -33.31
N ILE A 621 6.79 -1.97 -34.26
CA ILE A 621 6.19 -1.75 -35.59
C ILE A 621 4.70 -1.38 -35.45
N TYR A 622 3.95 -2.12 -34.63
CA TYR A 622 2.54 -1.82 -34.34
C TYR A 622 2.37 -0.43 -33.71
N LYS A 623 3.23 -0.06 -32.76
CA LYS A 623 3.23 1.27 -32.13
C LYS A 623 3.55 2.38 -33.14
N ALA A 624 4.52 2.18 -34.03
CA ALA A 624 4.83 3.13 -35.10
C ALA A 624 3.67 3.28 -36.12
N LEU A 625 2.98 2.19 -36.48
CA LEU A 625 1.77 2.23 -37.32
C LEU A 625 0.63 3.01 -36.65
N ASN A 626 0.41 2.81 -35.35
CA ASN A 626 -0.57 3.57 -34.58
C ASN A 626 -0.22 5.08 -34.55
N ALA A 627 1.05 5.41 -34.29
CA ALA A 627 1.53 6.79 -34.31
C ALA A 627 1.32 7.48 -35.66
N LEU A 628 1.66 6.80 -36.77
CA LEU A 628 1.42 7.25 -38.14
C LEU A 628 -0.06 7.47 -38.45
N THR A 629 -0.93 6.58 -37.94
CA THR A 629 -2.38 6.68 -38.10
C THR A 629 -2.92 7.92 -37.40
N CYS A 630 -2.56 8.14 -36.13
CA CYS A 630 -2.94 9.33 -35.37
C CYS A 630 -2.38 10.63 -35.97
N MET A 631 -1.11 10.64 -36.41
CA MET A 631 -0.51 11.81 -37.06
C MET A 631 -1.15 12.13 -38.42
N CYS A 632 -1.60 11.13 -39.17
CA CYS A 632 -2.37 11.33 -40.40
C CYS A 632 -3.76 11.94 -40.08
N HIS A 633 -4.46 11.38 -39.09
CA HIS A 633 -5.77 11.85 -38.65
C HIS A 633 -5.76 13.31 -38.14
N LEU A 634 -4.71 13.69 -37.41
CA LEU A 634 -4.48 15.07 -36.95
C LEU A 634 -3.95 16.02 -38.05
N GLY A 635 -3.79 15.54 -39.30
CA GLY A 635 -3.31 16.36 -40.43
C GLY A 635 -1.84 16.80 -40.31
N LEU A 636 -1.05 16.16 -39.45
CA LEU A 636 0.35 16.52 -39.17
C LEU A 636 1.33 16.02 -40.25
N LEU A 637 0.89 15.12 -41.14
CA LEU A 637 1.69 14.58 -42.24
C LEU A 637 1.37 15.30 -43.56
N GLN A 638 2.41 15.73 -44.28
CA GLN A 638 2.25 16.29 -45.63
C GLN A 638 1.87 15.19 -46.64
N LYS A 639 1.02 15.52 -47.64
CA LYS A 639 0.58 14.57 -48.68
C LYS A 639 1.69 13.77 -49.36
N PRO A 640 2.87 14.33 -49.73
CA PRO A 640 3.96 13.54 -50.30
C PRO A 640 4.46 12.44 -49.36
N HIS A 641 4.63 12.74 -48.07
CA HIS A 641 5.04 11.76 -47.06
C HIS A 641 3.98 10.68 -46.86
N ILE A 642 2.68 11.04 -46.90
CA ILE A 642 1.58 10.06 -46.83
C ILE A 642 1.67 9.05 -47.99
N TYR A 643 1.94 9.49 -49.22
CA TYR A 643 2.08 8.59 -50.37
C TYR A 643 3.28 7.66 -50.26
N GLU A 644 4.40 8.13 -49.69
CA GLU A 644 5.56 7.26 -49.40
C GLU A 644 5.24 6.23 -48.31
N PHE A 645 4.60 6.63 -47.21
CA PHE A 645 4.18 5.71 -46.14
C PHE A 645 3.16 4.68 -46.62
N VAL A 646 2.24 5.02 -47.53
CA VAL A 646 1.36 4.02 -48.19
C VAL A 646 2.18 2.96 -48.92
N GLY A 647 3.27 3.34 -49.58
CA GLY A 647 4.21 2.42 -50.22
C GLY A 647 4.92 1.50 -49.23
N ASP A 648 5.43 2.04 -48.12
CA ASP A 648 6.10 1.28 -47.05
C ASP A 648 5.14 0.34 -46.30
N ILE A 649 3.86 0.72 -46.13
CA ILE A 649 2.90 0.04 -45.22
C ILE A 649 2.01 -0.97 -45.94
N ALA A 650 1.68 -0.80 -47.22
CA ALA A 650 0.81 -1.74 -47.95
C ALA A 650 1.27 -3.22 -47.89
N PRO A 651 2.58 -3.55 -47.93
CA PRO A 651 3.06 -4.92 -47.73
C PRO A 651 2.66 -5.55 -46.38
N PHE A 652 2.44 -4.76 -45.32
CA PHE A 652 2.06 -5.28 -44.02
C PHE A 652 0.64 -5.87 -43.98
N LEU A 653 -0.19 -5.62 -44.99
CA LEU A 653 -1.52 -6.23 -45.14
C LEU A 653 -1.48 -7.77 -45.20
N CYS A 654 -0.37 -8.38 -45.65
CA CYS A 654 -0.16 -9.83 -45.64
C CYS A 654 0.83 -10.34 -44.58
N HIS A 655 1.24 -9.49 -43.62
CA HIS A 655 2.15 -9.88 -42.54
C HIS A 655 1.54 -10.96 -41.62
N PRO A 656 2.29 -11.93 -41.08
CA PRO A 656 1.74 -12.97 -40.20
C PRO A 656 1.26 -12.47 -38.83
N ASN A 657 1.88 -11.42 -38.28
CA ASN A 657 1.40 -10.82 -37.02
C ASN A 657 0.12 -10.01 -37.27
N LEU A 658 -0.96 -10.40 -36.58
CA LEU A 658 -2.30 -9.83 -36.72
C LEU A 658 -2.40 -8.34 -36.31
N TRP A 659 -1.65 -7.89 -35.30
CA TRP A 659 -1.68 -6.49 -34.85
C TRP A 659 -1.06 -5.56 -35.89
N ILE A 660 0.04 -5.99 -36.52
CA ILE A 660 0.66 -5.27 -37.65
C ILE A 660 -0.32 -5.15 -38.83
N ARG A 661 -1.11 -6.20 -39.13
CA ARG A 661 -2.17 -6.11 -40.15
C ARG A 661 -3.24 -5.08 -39.80
N TYR A 662 -3.73 -5.07 -38.56
CA TYR A 662 -4.73 -4.11 -38.10
C TYR A 662 -4.19 -2.67 -38.12
N GLY A 663 -2.96 -2.43 -37.66
CA GLY A 663 -2.31 -1.11 -37.74
C GLY A 663 -2.13 -0.61 -39.18
N ALA A 664 -1.78 -1.50 -40.11
CA ALA A 664 -1.70 -1.17 -41.53
C ALA A 664 -3.08 -0.83 -42.14
N VAL A 665 -4.12 -1.58 -41.78
CA VAL A 665 -5.52 -1.29 -42.16
C VAL A 665 -5.97 0.06 -41.62
N GLY A 666 -5.74 0.36 -40.34
CA GLY A 666 -6.12 1.64 -39.73
C GLY A 666 -5.47 2.83 -40.43
N PHE A 667 -4.16 2.75 -40.67
CA PHE A 667 -3.43 3.77 -41.44
C PHE A 667 -4.02 3.98 -42.83
N ILE A 668 -4.22 2.90 -43.60
CA ILE A 668 -4.76 2.95 -44.97
C ILE A 668 -6.19 3.51 -44.98
N THR A 669 -7.00 3.18 -43.98
CA THR A 669 -8.38 3.65 -43.82
C THR A 669 -8.43 5.16 -43.55
N VAL A 670 -7.59 5.66 -42.62
CA VAL A 670 -7.46 7.10 -42.34
C VAL A 670 -6.90 7.85 -43.56
N VAL A 671 -5.93 7.29 -44.27
CA VAL A 671 -5.45 7.88 -45.53
C VAL A 671 -6.55 7.96 -46.59
N ALA A 672 -7.42 6.95 -46.70
CA ALA A 672 -8.57 7.00 -47.61
C ALA A 672 -9.59 8.09 -47.23
N GLN A 673 -9.71 8.44 -45.94
CA GLN A 673 -10.57 9.53 -45.44
C GLN A 673 -9.96 10.93 -45.67
N HIS A 674 -8.62 11.07 -45.64
CA HIS A 674 -7.91 12.35 -45.81
C HIS A 674 -7.54 12.70 -47.27
N LEU A 675 -7.64 11.74 -48.19
CA LEU A 675 -7.43 11.95 -49.63
C LEU A 675 -8.75 12.27 -50.35
N ASN A 676 -8.68 12.96 -51.49
CA ASN A 676 -9.84 13.08 -52.37
C ASN A 676 -10.03 11.78 -53.17
N VAL A 677 -11.23 11.58 -53.72
CA VAL A 677 -11.60 10.33 -54.43
C VAL A 677 -10.65 10.02 -55.60
N ALA A 678 -10.14 11.04 -56.31
CA ALA A 678 -9.18 10.83 -57.41
C ALA A 678 -7.80 10.40 -56.88
N ASP A 679 -7.29 11.03 -55.82
CA ASP A 679 -6.06 10.59 -55.13
C ASP A 679 -6.21 9.14 -54.59
N VAL A 680 -7.39 8.77 -54.07
CA VAL A 680 -7.66 7.39 -53.62
C VAL A 680 -7.54 6.38 -54.77
N TYR A 681 -8.22 6.60 -55.91
CA TYR A 681 -8.16 5.67 -57.03
C TYR A 681 -6.84 5.71 -57.81
N CYS A 682 -6.15 6.86 -57.88
CA CYS A 682 -4.91 7.02 -58.66
C CYS A 682 -3.62 6.84 -57.85
N LYS A 683 -3.65 6.93 -56.52
CA LYS A 683 -2.46 6.82 -55.64
C LYS A 683 -2.56 5.73 -54.59
N LEU A 684 -3.73 5.53 -53.96
CA LEU A 684 -3.88 4.50 -52.92
C LEU A 684 -4.17 3.11 -53.51
N MET A 685 -5.22 2.99 -54.35
CA MET A 685 -5.65 1.71 -54.93
C MET A 685 -4.58 0.90 -55.67
N PRO A 686 -3.63 1.49 -56.44
CA PRO A 686 -2.55 0.72 -57.07
C PRO A 686 -1.69 -0.08 -56.07
N HIS A 687 -1.53 0.41 -54.84
CA HIS A 687 -0.80 -0.28 -53.78
C HIS A 687 -1.65 -1.31 -53.02
N LEU A 688 -2.99 -1.21 -53.06
CA LEU A 688 -3.91 -2.15 -52.40
C LEU A 688 -4.29 -3.35 -53.29
N ASN A 689 -4.38 -3.15 -54.60
CA ASN A 689 -4.74 -4.17 -55.60
C ASN A 689 -3.97 -5.51 -55.46
N PRO A 690 -2.67 -5.55 -55.10
CA PRO A 690 -1.96 -6.81 -54.87
C PRO A 690 -2.47 -7.63 -53.67
N PHE A 691 -3.10 -6.98 -52.67
CA PHE A 691 -3.44 -7.58 -51.37
C PHE A 691 -4.94 -7.83 -51.17
N ILE A 692 -5.81 -7.21 -51.95
CA ILE A 692 -7.27 -7.41 -51.92
C ILE A 692 -7.71 -8.56 -52.84
N THR A 693 -8.83 -9.20 -52.52
CA THR A 693 -9.44 -10.29 -53.31
C THR A 693 -10.51 -9.81 -54.29
N GLN A 694 -11.15 -8.67 -54.02
CA GLN A 694 -12.25 -8.09 -54.79
C GLN A 694 -12.07 -6.56 -54.87
N PRO A 695 -12.61 -5.87 -55.90
CA PRO A 695 -12.57 -4.41 -55.98
C PRO A 695 -13.47 -3.77 -54.91
N ILE A 696 -12.99 -2.71 -54.26
CA ILE A 696 -13.67 -2.02 -53.14
C ILE A 696 -14.03 -0.59 -53.56
N ILE A 697 -15.20 -0.11 -53.11
CA ILE A 697 -15.66 1.29 -53.31
C ILE A 697 -15.52 2.11 -52.02
N GLN A 698 -15.82 1.51 -50.85
CA GLN A 698 -15.71 2.15 -49.54
C GLN A 698 -14.48 1.61 -48.78
N ILE A 699 -13.34 2.29 -48.97
CA ILE A 699 -12.05 1.99 -48.30
C ILE A 699 -11.96 2.74 -46.95
N ASP A 700 -12.85 3.71 -46.73
CA ASP A 700 -13.02 4.54 -45.54
C ASP A 700 -13.45 3.77 -44.27
N LYS A 701 -13.59 2.44 -44.34
CA LYS A 701 -14.06 1.56 -43.26
C LYS A 701 -13.17 0.33 -43.10
N GLU A 702 -12.54 0.22 -41.94
CA GLU A 702 -11.59 -0.86 -41.60
C GLU A 702 -12.18 -2.26 -41.82
N LEU A 703 -13.41 -2.49 -41.35
CA LEU A 703 -14.11 -3.78 -41.49
C LEU A 703 -14.30 -4.19 -42.96
N VAL A 704 -14.57 -3.23 -43.85
CA VAL A 704 -14.74 -3.49 -45.28
C VAL A 704 -13.40 -3.91 -45.89
N LEU A 705 -12.32 -3.17 -45.62
CA LEU A 705 -10.98 -3.55 -46.09
C LEU A 705 -10.56 -4.93 -45.56
N LEU A 706 -10.71 -5.18 -44.25
CA LEU A 706 -10.37 -6.45 -43.58
C LEU A 706 -11.05 -7.66 -44.21
N SER A 707 -12.36 -7.57 -44.47
CA SER A 707 -13.15 -8.67 -45.06
C SER A 707 -12.76 -9.05 -46.50
N VAL A 708 -11.98 -8.21 -47.19
CA VAL A 708 -11.58 -8.41 -48.59
C VAL A 708 -10.07 -8.68 -48.72
N LEU A 709 -9.27 -8.54 -47.66
CA LEU A 709 -7.84 -8.89 -47.68
C LEU A 709 -7.61 -10.38 -47.98
N LYS A 710 -6.55 -10.66 -48.74
CA LYS A 710 -5.99 -12.01 -48.86
C LYS A 710 -5.51 -12.54 -47.51
N GLU A 711 -5.44 -13.85 -47.37
CA GLU A 711 -4.83 -14.51 -46.22
C GLU A 711 -3.37 -14.06 -46.01
N PRO A 712 -2.86 -14.01 -44.77
CA PRO A 712 -1.49 -13.63 -44.48
C PRO A 712 -0.47 -14.65 -45.04
N VAL A 713 0.82 -14.36 -44.89
CA VAL A 713 1.89 -15.37 -45.05
C VAL A 713 1.84 -16.35 -43.87
N SER A 714 2.09 -17.65 -44.09
CA SER A 714 2.24 -18.60 -42.99
C SER A 714 3.41 -18.21 -42.06
N ARG A 715 3.15 -18.16 -40.75
CA ARG A 715 4.14 -17.77 -39.72
C ARG A 715 5.41 -18.62 -39.79
N SER A 716 5.28 -19.93 -40.03
CA SER A 716 6.42 -20.86 -40.11
C SER A 716 7.35 -20.56 -41.30
N ILE A 717 6.76 -20.25 -42.46
CA ILE A 717 7.48 -19.88 -43.69
C ILE A 717 8.17 -18.53 -43.50
N PHE A 718 7.46 -17.54 -42.94
CA PHE A 718 8.00 -16.21 -42.67
C PHE A 718 9.18 -16.26 -41.67
N ASP A 719 9.01 -16.87 -40.50
CA ASP A 719 10.07 -16.96 -39.49
C ASP A 719 11.26 -17.80 -39.99
N TYR A 720 11.03 -18.83 -40.80
CA TYR A 720 12.12 -19.64 -41.36
C TYR A 720 12.91 -18.90 -42.45
N ALA A 721 12.24 -18.12 -43.31
CA ALA A 721 12.91 -17.24 -44.27
C ALA A 721 13.67 -16.09 -43.58
N LEU A 722 13.08 -15.46 -42.55
CA LEU A 722 13.68 -14.33 -41.83
C LEU A 722 14.96 -14.73 -41.07
N ARG A 723 15.03 -15.98 -40.57
CA ARG A 723 16.22 -16.54 -39.88
C ARG A 723 17.34 -17.00 -40.83
N SER A 724 17.14 -16.95 -42.15
CA SER A 724 18.19 -17.33 -43.11
C SER A 724 19.32 -16.30 -43.16
N LYS A 725 20.58 -16.76 -43.18
CA LYS A 725 21.73 -15.90 -43.45
C LYS A 725 21.73 -15.40 -44.90
N ASP A 726 21.21 -16.24 -45.81
CA ASP A 726 21.24 -16.06 -47.26
C ASP A 726 19.92 -15.50 -47.81
N ILE A 727 19.18 -14.75 -46.98
CA ILE A 727 17.87 -14.18 -47.32
C ILE A 727 17.90 -13.30 -48.58
N ALA A 728 19.02 -12.61 -48.85
CA ALA A 728 19.17 -11.75 -50.01
C ALA A 728 19.29 -12.54 -51.33
N THR A 729 19.95 -13.71 -51.30
CA THR A 729 20.09 -14.58 -52.47
C THR A 729 18.82 -15.42 -52.69
N LEU A 730 18.13 -15.81 -51.60
CA LEU A 730 16.75 -16.34 -51.65
C LEU A 730 15.82 -15.37 -52.40
N PHE A 731 15.75 -14.10 -52.00
CA PHE A 731 14.90 -13.11 -52.69
C PHE A 731 15.31 -12.89 -54.15
N ARG A 732 16.61 -12.95 -54.49
CA ARG A 732 17.07 -12.91 -55.89
C ARG A 732 16.53 -14.08 -56.70
N HIS A 733 16.47 -15.28 -56.12
CA HIS A 733 15.92 -16.47 -56.79
C HIS A 733 14.38 -16.45 -56.87
N LEU A 734 13.68 -16.01 -55.81
CA LEU A 734 12.22 -15.82 -55.86
C LEU A 734 11.80 -14.82 -56.96
N LEU A 735 12.56 -13.73 -57.13
CA LEU A 735 12.32 -12.75 -58.20
C LEU A 735 12.51 -13.35 -59.61
N LEU A 736 13.45 -14.30 -59.79
CA LEU A 736 13.60 -15.03 -61.06
C LEU A 736 12.43 -15.98 -61.32
N ARG A 737 11.92 -16.66 -60.28
CA ARG A 737 10.72 -17.51 -60.36
C ARG A 737 9.48 -16.68 -60.75
N GLN A 738 9.29 -15.52 -60.13
CA GLN A 738 8.22 -14.58 -60.50
C GLN A 738 8.38 -14.07 -61.94
N LYS A 739 9.60 -13.74 -62.40
CA LYS A 739 9.85 -13.36 -63.82
C LYS A 739 9.58 -14.50 -64.80
N LYS A 740 9.77 -15.77 -64.40
CA LYS A 740 9.36 -16.93 -65.21
C LYS A 740 7.84 -17.03 -65.27
N ARG A 741 7.12 -16.88 -64.13
CA ARG A 741 5.64 -16.82 -64.11
C ARG A 741 5.10 -15.70 -65.02
N ALA A 742 5.73 -14.53 -64.99
CA ALA A 742 5.38 -13.38 -65.81
C ALA A 742 5.87 -13.44 -67.28
N GLY A 743 6.37 -14.59 -67.75
CA GLY A 743 6.84 -14.78 -69.13
C GLY A 743 8.05 -13.91 -69.54
N THR A 744 8.71 -13.25 -68.59
CA THR A 744 9.80 -12.29 -68.86
C THR A 744 11.16 -12.97 -69.07
N ILE A 745 11.29 -14.24 -68.67
CA ILE A 745 12.44 -15.10 -68.96
C ILE A 745 11.95 -16.50 -69.38
N PRO A 746 12.61 -17.19 -70.34
CA PRO A 746 12.17 -18.52 -70.79
C PRO A 746 12.33 -19.60 -69.70
N GLU A 747 13.43 -19.54 -68.97
CA GLU A 747 13.81 -20.51 -67.96
C GLU A 747 14.41 -19.81 -66.74
N CYS A 748 14.19 -20.38 -65.55
CA CYS A 748 14.79 -19.90 -64.32
C CYS A 748 16.01 -20.79 -64.04
N PRO A 749 17.22 -20.23 -63.92
CA PRO A 749 18.40 -21.02 -63.58
C PRO A 749 18.22 -21.70 -62.22
N THR A 750 18.78 -22.88 -62.06
CA THR A 750 18.91 -23.55 -60.76
C THR A 750 19.71 -22.68 -59.78
N PRO A 751 19.48 -22.74 -58.46
CA PRO A 751 20.34 -22.04 -57.51
C PRO A 751 21.78 -22.55 -57.62
N ASP A 752 22.73 -21.65 -57.91
CA ASP A 752 24.16 -21.97 -58.00
C ASP A 752 24.74 -22.45 -56.66
N ASP A 753 24.07 -22.08 -55.56
CA ASP A 753 24.43 -22.39 -54.18
C ASP A 753 23.54 -23.52 -53.62
N PRO A 754 24.11 -24.64 -53.15
CA PRO A 754 23.35 -25.74 -52.57
C PRO A 754 22.60 -25.36 -51.28
N ALA A 755 23.04 -24.34 -50.53
CA ALA A 755 22.34 -23.87 -49.34
C ALA A 755 20.99 -23.25 -49.71
N ILE A 756 20.93 -22.46 -50.79
CA ILE A 756 19.67 -21.88 -51.31
C ILE A 756 18.75 -22.99 -51.83
N ALA A 757 19.29 -23.98 -52.53
CA ALA A 757 18.50 -25.13 -53.01
C ALA A 757 17.89 -25.94 -51.85
N GLN A 758 18.65 -26.16 -50.77
CA GLN A 758 18.15 -26.81 -49.55
C GLN A 758 17.12 -25.96 -48.80
N LEU A 759 17.33 -24.64 -48.70
CA LEU A 759 16.41 -23.69 -48.09
C LEU A 759 15.06 -23.65 -48.82
N LEU A 760 15.07 -23.53 -50.15
CA LEU A 760 13.88 -23.58 -51.00
C LEU A 760 13.14 -24.92 -50.87
N LYS A 761 13.87 -26.06 -50.94
CA LYS A 761 13.27 -27.39 -50.76
C LYS A 761 12.57 -27.52 -49.41
N LYS A 762 13.13 -26.91 -48.35
CA LYS A 762 12.54 -26.94 -47.01
C LYS A 762 11.35 -25.99 -46.86
N LEU A 763 11.38 -24.78 -47.44
CA LEU A 763 10.23 -23.87 -47.51
C LEU A 763 9.05 -24.52 -48.27
N LEU A 764 9.32 -25.15 -49.42
CA LEU A 764 8.31 -25.92 -50.16
C LEU A 764 7.75 -27.09 -49.33
N SER A 765 8.57 -27.79 -48.53
CA SER A 765 8.10 -28.84 -47.62
C SER A 765 7.26 -28.33 -46.44
N GLN A 766 7.31 -27.03 -46.14
CA GLN A 766 6.42 -26.36 -45.17
C GLN A 766 5.11 -25.86 -45.81
N GLY A 767 4.89 -26.15 -47.10
CA GLY A 767 3.67 -25.81 -47.83
C GLY A 767 3.76 -24.55 -48.69
N MET A 768 4.94 -23.94 -48.85
CA MET A 768 5.09 -22.64 -49.55
C MET A 768 4.49 -22.65 -50.97
N THR A 769 3.44 -21.88 -51.13
CA THR A 769 2.72 -21.69 -52.40
C THR A 769 3.31 -20.56 -53.24
N GLU A 770 3.02 -20.51 -54.54
CA GLU A 770 3.44 -19.39 -55.40
C GLU A 770 2.86 -18.04 -54.93
N ALA A 771 1.64 -18.05 -54.38
CA ALA A 771 1.02 -16.89 -53.76
C ALA A 771 1.78 -16.42 -52.49
N GLU A 772 2.45 -17.31 -51.77
CA GLU A 772 3.32 -16.94 -50.65
C GLU A 772 4.71 -16.46 -51.11
N GLU A 773 5.25 -16.96 -52.22
CA GLU A 773 6.44 -16.37 -52.84
C GLU A 773 6.20 -14.90 -53.19
N ASP A 774 5.04 -14.58 -53.78
CA ASP A 774 4.70 -13.22 -54.16
C ASP A 774 4.41 -12.31 -52.94
N LYS A 775 3.78 -12.84 -51.86
CA LYS A 775 3.65 -12.12 -50.57
C LYS A 775 5.02 -11.88 -49.90
N LEU A 776 5.93 -12.85 -49.92
CA LEU A 776 7.29 -12.71 -49.40
C LEU A 776 8.07 -11.67 -50.21
N LEU A 777 7.93 -11.65 -51.54
CA LEU A 777 8.53 -10.62 -52.40
C LEU A 777 8.00 -9.21 -52.12
N ALA A 778 6.74 -9.05 -51.71
CA ALA A 778 6.21 -7.78 -51.23
C ALA A 778 6.84 -7.34 -49.89
N LEU A 779 7.03 -8.27 -48.96
CA LEU A 779 7.68 -8.02 -47.65
C LEU A 779 9.22 -7.95 -47.71
N LYS A 780 9.83 -8.16 -48.89
CA LYS A 780 11.27 -8.26 -49.13
C LYS A 780 12.10 -7.18 -48.43
N ASP A 781 11.79 -5.91 -48.66
CA ASP A 781 12.65 -4.82 -48.20
C ASP A 781 12.53 -4.56 -46.70
N PHE A 782 11.40 -4.91 -46.08
CA PHE A 782 11.27 -5.02 -44.63
C PHE A 782 12.08 -6.21 -44.08
N MET A 783 11.90 -7.40 -44.63
CA MET A 783 12.61 -8.61 -44.15
C MET A 783 14.13 -8.50 -44.30
N LEU A 784 14.63 -7.83 -45.35
CA LEU A 784 16.05 -7.53 -45.54
C LEU A 784 16.62 -6.54 -44.51
N LYS A 785 15.82 -5.54 -44.08
CA LYS A 785 16.22 -4.62 -42.99
C LYS A 785 16.22 -5.37 -41.64
N SER A 786 15.13 -6.06 -41.31
CA SER A 786 14.96 -6.76 -40.03
C SER A 786 15.96 -7.91 -39.86
N ASN A 787 16.29 -8.67 -40.92
CA ASN A 787 17.35 -9.68 -40.90
C ASN A 787 18.74 -9.07 -40.61
N LYS A 788 19.11 -7.97 -41.27
CA LYS A 788 20.37 -7.25 -41.00
C LYS A 788 20.42 -6.71 -39.57
N ALA A 789 19.32 -6.16 -39.08
CA ALA A 789 19.22 -5.70 -37.70
C ALA A 789 19.44 -6.85 -36.70
N LYS A 790 18.77 -8.00 -36.90
CA LYS A 790 18.92 -9.19 -36.04
C LYS A 790 20.31 -9.82 -36.14
N ALA A 791 20.93 -9.84 -37.32
CA ALA A 791 22.33 -10.27 -37.47
C ALA A 791 23.29 -9.40 -36.64
N ASN A 792 23.08 -8.07 -36.64
CA ASN A 792 23.88 -7.11 -35.87
C ASN A 792 23.62 -7.14 -34.35
N MET A 793 22.65 -7.92 -33.85
CA MET A 793 22.48 -8.21 -32.42
C MET A 793 23.18 -9.51 -32.00
N GLY A 794 23.21 -10.51 -32.89
CA GLY A 794 23.57 -11.90 -32.56
C GLY A 794 24.97 -12.09 -31.97
N GLU A 795 25.94 -11.24 -32.32
CA GLU A 795 27.32 -11.35 -31.82
C GLU A 795 27.47 -11.05 -30.32
N GLN A 796 26.48 -10.39 -29.69
CA GLN A 796 26.43 -10.21 -28.23
C GLN A 796 25.51 -11.24 -27.52
N SER A 797 24.72 -12.02 -28.26
CA SER A 797 23.61 -12.81 -27.70
C SER A 797 24.01 -14.15 -27.06
N HIS A 798 25.23 -14.65 -27.26
CA HIS A 798 25.65 -15.98 -26.76
C HIS A 798 25.86 -16.09 -25.23
N ALA A 799 25.57 -15.03 -24.47
CA ALA A 799 25.38 -15.09 -23.02
C ALA A 799 23.90 -14.97 -22.56
N GLY A 800 22.97 -14.71 -23.49
CA GLY A 800 21.60 -14.27 -23.19
C GLY A 800 20.46 -15.22 -23.53
N GLU A 801 20.69 -16.34 -24.22
CA GLU A 801 19.61 -17.25 -24.67
C GLU A 801 18.81 -17.92 -23.54
N ALA A 802 19.24 -17.82 -22.27
CA ALA A 802 18.45 -18.22 -21.11
C ALA A 802 17.20 -17.32 -20.87
N GLY A 803 17.21 -16.08 -21.36
CA GLY A 803 16.20 -15.05 -21.08
C GLY A 803 14.84 -15.22 -21.78
N GLN A 804 14.63 -16.27 -22.58
CA GLN A 804 13.33 -16.55 -23.24
C GLN A 804 12.41 -17.47 -22.43
N THR A 805 12.79 -17.84 -21.20
CA THR A 805 11.82 -18.23 -20.16
C THR A 805 11.62 -17.07 -19.21
N GLY A 806 10.41 -16.90 -18.65
CA GLY A 806 10.05 -15.81 -17.73
C GLY A 806 10.68 -15.92 -16.33
N VAL A 807 11.97 -16.27 -16.27
CA VAL A 807 12.74 -16.53 -15.05
C VAL A 807 13.72 -15.38 -14.85
N ILE A 808 13.40 -14.47 -13.94
CA ILE A 808 14.31 -13.39 -13.54
C ILE A 808 15.42 -14.00 -12.68
N ASP A 809 16.67 -13.94 -13.16
CA ASP A 809 17.82 -14.31 -12.33
C ASP A 809 18.09 -13.22 -11.28
N LEU A 810 17.60 -13.48 -10.07
CA LEU A 810 17.78 -12.61 -8.91
C LEU A 810 19.26 -12.40 -8.55
N ALA A 811 20.16 -13.33 -8.90
CA ALA A 811 21.59 -13.19 -8.64
C ALA A 811 22.22 -12.09 -9.52
N MET A 812 21.79 -11.96 -10.77
CA MET A 812 22.23 -10.87 -11.66
C MET A 812 21.76 -9.48 -11.17
N LEU A 813 20.61 -9.42 -10.50
CA LEU A 813 20.10 -8.19 -9.86
C LEU A 813 20.75 -7.88 -8.49
N GLY A 814 21.74 -8.66 -8.05
CA GLY A 814 22.33 -8.56 -6.71
C GLY A 814 21.38 -8.95 -5.56
N ILE A 815 20.18 -9.44 -5.88
CA ILE A 815 19.17 -9.87 -4.91
C ILE A 815 19.55 -11.27 -4.42
N THR A 816 20.32 -11.32 -3.33
CA THR A 816 20.67 -12.58 -2.66
C THR A 816 19.42 -13.26 -2.11
N GLY A 817 18.87 -14.18 -2.91
CA GLY A 817 17.69 -14.97 -2.57
C GLY A 817 17.89 -15.71 -1.25
N ARG A 818 17.10 -15.36 -0.23
CA ARG A 818 17.11 -16.05 1.06
C ARG A 818 16.42 -17.40 0.91
N GLN A 819 17.18 -18.41 0.51
CA GLN A 819 16.73 -19.79 0.50
C GLN A 819 16.31 -20.20 1.92
N VAL A 820 15.03 -20.54 2.09
CA VAL A 820 14.47 -21.04 3.35
C VAL A 820 14.03 -22.47 3.11
N ASP A 821 14.68 -23.42 3.78
CA ASP A 821 14.24 -24.80 3.73
C ASP A 821 12.81 -24.94 4.29
N LEU A 822 11.93 -25.48 3.44
CA LEU A 822 10.59 -25.88 3.84
C LEU A 822 10.61 -27.16 4.69
N ILE A 823 11.74 -27.88 4.67
CA ILE A 823 12.01 -29.04 5.50
C ILE A 823 12.52 -28.58 6.87
N LYS A 824 11.81 -28.91 7.96
CA LYS A 824 12.48 -28.98 9.27
C LYS A 824 13.34 -30.25 9.26
N PRO A 825 14.68 -30.19 9.43
CA PRO A 825 15.44 -31.39 9.72
C PRO A 825 14.88 -32.00 11.02
N LYS A 826 14.55 -33.29 11.00
CA LYS A 826 14.25 -34.00 12.24
C LYS A 826 15.53 -34.00 13.08
N ALA A 827 15.42 -33.51 14.31
CA ALA A 827 16.39 -33.83 15.35
C ALA A 827 16.12 -35.29 15.77
N GLU A 828 16.68 -36.24 15.04
CA GLU A 828 16.61 -37.66 15.40
C GLU A 828 17.56 -37.89 16.59
N GLY A 829 17.00 -38.34 17.71
CA GLY A 829 17.78 -38.66 18.90
C GLY A 829 18.54 -39.97 18.71
N GLU A 830 19.87 -39.93 18.82
CA GLU A 830 20.72 -41.12 18.80
C GLU A 830 20.47 -41.99 20.05
N ASP A 831 19.54 -42.94 19.97
CA ASP A 831 19.40 -43.96 21.00
C ASP A 831 20.37 -45.14 20.75
N LYS A 832 21.14 -45.50 21.77
CA LYS A 832 22.37 -46.30 21.62
C LYS A 832 22.12 -47.78 21.88
N ARG A 833 22.22 -48.62 20.82
CA ARG A 833 22.54 -50.06 20.93
C ARG A 833 23.39 -50.52 19.74
N ALA A 834 24.23 -51.52 19.96
CA ALA A 834 25.50 -51.64 19.22
C ALA A 834 25.93 -53.08 18.87
N ARG A 835 26.96 -53.17 17.99
CA ARG A 835 27.77 -54.34 17.59
C ARG A 835 27.08 -55.29 16.58
N LYS A 836 27.78 -55.96 15.65
CA LYS A 836 29.23 -56.12 15.33
C LYS A 836 29.33 -56.52 13.82
N HIS A 837 30.45 -56.59 13.07
CA HIS A 837 31.91 -56.75 13.23
C HIS A 837 32.56 -56.31 11.86
N THR A 838 33.79 -55.80 11.64
CA THR A 838 34.94 -55.35 12.47
C THR A 838 35.53 -54.04 11.84
N LYS A 839 36.78 -53.79 11.39
CA LYS A 839 38.13 -54.43 11.44
C LYS A 839 39.24 -53.37 11.21
N GLN A 840 40.14 -53.15 12.19
CA GLN A 840 41.53 -52.58 12.10
C GLN A 840 41.74 -51.18 11.44
N ASP A 841 42.66 -50.30 11.88
CA ASP A 841 43.56 -50.33 13.06
C ASP A 841 43.96 -48.91 13.55
N SER A 842 44.55 -48.92 14.75
CA SER A 842 45.14 -47.90 15.65
C SER A 842 46.12 -46.84 15.05
N THR A 843 46.60 -45.77 15.73
CA THR A 843 46.75 -45.41 17.18
C THR A 843 46.66 -43.87 17.47
N MET A 844 46.18 -43.49 18.68
CA MET A 844 46.60 -42.43 19.66
C MET A 844 47.41 -41.16 19.24
N ASN A 845 47.35 -40.00 19.91
CA ASN A 845 46.72 -39.62 21.20
C ASN A 845 46.32 -38.12 21.25
N GLU A 846 45.38 -37.73 22.11
CA GLU A 846 45.31 -36.37 22.68
C GLU A 846 46.02 -36.33 24.05
N GLU A 847 46.52 -35.16 24.47
CA GLU A 847 46.40 -34.71 25.89
C GLU A 847 46.86 -33.27 26.16
N TRP A 848 47.64 -32.63 25.27
CA TRP A 848 48.16 -31.26 25.49
C TRP A 848 47.15 -30.14 25.18
N LYS A 849 46.02 -30.22 25.89
CA LYS A 849 45.22 -29.04 26.27
C LYS A 849 46.03 -28.23 27.30
N SER A 850 45.81 -26.92 27.37
CA SER A 850 46.40 -26.02 28.39
C SER A 850 47.93 -25.88 28.40
N MET A 851 48.46 -24.91 27.65
CA MET A 851 49.50 -23.97 28.13
C MET A 851 49.50 -22.67 27.28
N PHE A 852 48.86 -21.60 27.80
CA PHE A 852 48.86 -20.22 27.27
C PHE A 852 48.20 -20.02 25.87
N GLY A 853 47.80 -18.82 25.40
CA GLY A 853 47.60 -17.54 26.12
C GLY A 853 47.45 -16.31 25.20
N SER A 854 46.28 -15.64 25.24
CA SER A 854 46.02 -14.19 24.99
C SER A 854 46.39 -13.46 23.66
N GLN A 855 45.43 -12.62 23.22
CA GLN A 855 45.54 -11.32 22.51
C GLN A 855 45.78 -11.23 20.97
N GLU A 856 45.41 -10.06 20.45
CA GLU A 856 45.42 -9.56 19.05
C GLU A 856 46.71 -8.74 18.74
N PRO A 857 46.82 -8.00 17.60
CA PRO A 857 46.82 -8.34 16.16
C PRO A 857 48.23 -7.94 15.58
N PRO A 858 48.43 -7.12 14.52
CA PRO A 858 47.85 -7.01 13.15
C PRO A 858 48.91 -7.15 12.01
N SER A 859 48.49 -6.91 10.74
CA SER A 859 49.34 -6.63 9.54
C SER A 859 50.15 -7.82 8.96
N SER A 860 50.72 -7.82 7.74
CA SER A 860 50.80 -6.80 6.66
C SER A 860 50.82 -7.45 5.24
N GLN A 861 50.72 -6.63 4.18
CA GLN A 861 51.11 -6.98 2.78
C GLN A 861 52.66 -6.76 2.59
N PRO A 862 53.32 -6.84 1.40
CA PRO A 862 52.87 -7.08 0.00
C PRO A 862 53.80 -7.96 -0.90
N ALA A 863 53.65 -7.84 -2.25
CA ALA A 863 54.68 -8.05 -3.31
C ALA A 863 55.08 -9.50 -3.73
N THR A 864 55.55 -9.83 -4.96
CA THR A 864 55.81 -9.07 -6.22
C THR A 864 55.98 -9.97 -7.48
N VAL A 865 55.63 -9.45 -8.68
CA VAL A 865 56.36 -9.56 -10.01
C VAL A 865 56.50 -10.94 -10.72
N THR A 866 55.65 -11.32 -11.71
CA THR A 866 55.66 -11.12 -13.21
C THR A 866 56.20 -12.33 -14.06
N PRO A 867 56.46 -12.31 -15.41
CA PRO A 867 55.87 -13.27 -16.38
C PRO A 867 56.97 -14.09 -17.16
N PRO A 868 56.84 -14.69 -18.39
CA PRO A 868 55.73 -14.67 -19.38
C PRO A 868 55.45 -15.97 -20.21
N ASN A 869 54.61 -15.80 -21.25
CA ASN A 869 54.47 -16.57 -22.51
C ASN A 869 53.58 -17.84 -22.61
N ILE A 870 52.42 -17.64 -23.27
CA ILE A 870 51.87 -18.41 -24.41
C ILE A 870 51.86 -19.96 -24.33
N CYS A 871 50.66 -20.55 -24.18
CA CYS A 871 50.01 -21.30 -25.27
C CYS A 871 48.52 -21.58 -24.97
N THR A 872 47.69 -21.68 -26.01
CA THR A 872 46.27 -22.07 -25.95
C THR A 872 46.07 -23.54 -25.60
N MET A 873 45.24 -23.83 -24.59
CA MET A 873 44.47 -25.08 -24.49
C MET A 873 43.14 -24.87 -23.76
N LEU A 874 42.07 -25.48 -24.29
CA LEU A 874 40.76 -25.52 -23.65
C LEU A 874 40.81 -26.38 -22.37
N ARG A 875 40.30 -25.86 -21.25
CA ARG A 875 40.04 -26.65 -20.04
C ARG A 875 38.71 -26.27 -19.40
N LEU A 876 37.83 -27.26 -19.27
CA LEU A 876 36.73 -27.20 -18.31
C LEU A 876 37.35 -27.30 -16.90
N CYS A 877 37.25 -26.24 -16.10
CA CYS A 877 37.60 -26.29 -14.69
C CYS A 877 36.35 -26.52 -13.84
N ARG A 878 36.27 -27.70 -13.22
CA ARG A 878 35.39 -27.91 -12.05
C ARG A 878 35.85 -26.97 -10.95
N VAL A 879 34.98 -26.06 -10.49
CA VAL A 879 35.24 -25.28 -9.27
C VAL A 879 34.88 -26.15 -8.06
N SER A 880 35.78 -26.20 -7.07
CA SER A 880 35.61 -27.02 -5.86
C SER A 880 34.64 -26.36 -4.88
N THR A 881 33.78 -27.16 -4.24
CA THR A 881 32.93 -26.72 -3.13
C THR A 881 33.76 -26.50 -1.87
N ALA A 882 34.20 -25.26 -1.64
CA ALA A 882 34.75 -24.84 -0.35
C ALA A 882 33.66 -24.78 0.73
N ALA A 883 34.05 -25.01 1.99
CA ALA A 883 33.11 -25.16 3.11
C ALA A 883 32.34 -23.87 3.45
N PRO A 884 31.10 -23.97 3.96
CA PRO A 884 30.34 -22.81 4.44
C PRO A 884 31.02 -22.18 5.66
N ALA A 885 31.14 -20.85 5.67
CA ALA A 885 31.66 -20.11 6.81
C ALA A 885 30.74 -20.23 8.03
N VAL A 886 31.33 -20.28 9.23
CA VAL A 886 30.62 -20.43 10.50
C VAL A 886 29.65 -19.25 10.72
N PRO A 887 28.34 -19.48 10.95
CA PRO A 887 27.43 -18.41 11.30
C PRO A 887 27.76 -17.86 12.69
N VAL A 888 28.13 -16.58 12.77
CA VAL A 888 28.39 -15.89 14.04
C VAL A 888 27.10 -15.86 14.86
N LEU A 889 27.10 -16.61 15.96
CA LEU A 889 25.92 -16.78 16.81
C LEU A 889 25.71 -15.55 17.70
N GLN A 890 25.15 -14.48 17.15
CA GLN A 890 24.64 -13.36 17.95
C GLN A 890 23.47 -13.86 18.80
N SER A 891 23.76 -14.15 20.07
CA SER A 891 22.78 -14.51 21.07
C SER A 891 21.84 -13.32 21.33
N VAL A 892 20.61 -13.42 20.83
CA VAL A 892 19.51 -12.54 21.24
C VAL A 892 19.16 -12.88 22.69
N ALA A 893 19.88 -12.26 23.63
CA ALA A 893 19.64 -12.42 25.06
C ALA A 893 18.17 -12.07 25.38
N SER A 894 17.48 -12.99 26.04
CA SER A 894 16.07 -12.85 26.42
C SER A 894 15.90 -11.88 27.58
N GLY A 895 15.97 -10.58 27.28
CA GLY A 895 15.48 -9.53 28.17
C GLY A 895 13.95 -9.61 28.35
N PRO A 896 13.40 -8.93 29.38
CA PRO A 896 11.96 -8.93 29.63
C PRO A 896 11.17 -8.31 28.47
N ALA A 897 9.87 -8.64 28.41
CA ALA A 897 9.04 -8.53 27.21
C ALA A 897 8.69 -7.10 26.76
N TYR A 898 9.67 -6.36 26.22
CA TYR A 898 9.39 -5.25 25.31
C TYR A 898 9.31 -5.80 23.88
N GLN A 899 8.10 -5.82 23.30
CA GLN A 899 7.89 -6.30 21.94
C GLN A 899 8.67 -5.45 20.93
N ARG A 900 9.83 -5.93 20.47
CA ARG A 900 10.46 -5.44 19.23
C ARG A 900 9.56 -5.83 18.05
N ARG A 901 8.63 -4.94 17.72
CA ARG A 901 7.63 -5.11 16.66
C ARG A 901 8.36 -5.45 15.35
N LEU A 902 7.95 -6.55 14.74
CA LEU A 902 8.47 -7.02 13.46
C LEU A 902 7.72 -6.30 12.35
N ASN A 903 8.43 -5.82 11.33
CA ASN A 903 7.81 -5.17 10.17
C ASN A 903 6.75 -6.09 9.54
N THR A 904 5.65 -5.51 9.08
CA THR A 904 4.54 -6.18 8.34
C THR A 904 5.04 -7.22 7.35
N CYS A 905 5.89 -6.80 6.41
CA CYS A 905 6.49 -7.66 5.38
C CYS A 905 7.30 -8.86 5.90
N LYS A 906 7.82 -8.81 7.13
CA LYS A 906 8.49 -9.95 7.78
C LYS A 906 7.48 -10.93 8.38
N THR A 907 6.37 -10.43 8.92
CA THR A 907 5.26 -11.24 9.42
C THR A 907 4.52 -11.92 8.26
N GLU A 908 4.25 -11.18 7.18
CA GLU A 908 3.68 -11.69 5.93
C GLU A 908 4.59 -12.74 5.28
N LEU A 909 5.90 -12.49 5.19
CA LEU A 909 6.86 -13.49 4.72
C LEU A 909 6.90 -14.73 5.62
N GLN A 910 6.77 -14.58 6.94
CA GLN A 910 6.68 -15.71 7.87
C GLN A 910 5.38 -16.51 7.68
N GLN A 911 4.25 -15.85 7.45
CA GLN A 911 2.98 -16.49 7.13
C GLN A 911 3.03 -17.21 5.77
N LEU A 912 3.58 -16.58 4.73
CA LEU A 912 3.75 -17.18 3.41
C LEU A 912 4.71 -18.39 3.44
N VAL A 913 5.83 -18.29 4.18
CA VAL A 913 6.74 -19.42 4.41
C VAL A 913 6.04 -20.54 5.18
N GLN A 914 5.19 -20.23 6.15
CA GLN A 914 4.43 -21.23 6.90
C GLN A 914 3.37 -21.91 6.00
N GLN A 915 2.61 -21.14 5.22
CA GLN A 915 1.64 -21.65 4.24
C GLN A 915 2.33 -22.54 3.17
N LYS A 916 3.51 -22.15 2.69
CA LYS A 916 4.28 -22.96 1.72
C LYS A 916 4.92 -24.20 2.35
N ARG A 917 5.25 -24.18 3.65
CA ARG A 917 5.62 -25.38 4.42
C ARG A 917 4.44 -26.33 4.57
N GLU A 918 3.26 -25.82 4.89
CA GLU A 918 2.03 -26.60 5.01
C GLU A 918 1.65 -27.23 3.66
N GLN A 919 1.65 -26.45 2.57
CA GLN A 919 1.47 -26.96 1.20
C GLN A 919 2.47 -28.09 0.87
N CYS A 920 3.77 -27.85 1.06
CA CYS A 920 4.79 -28.87 0.78
C CYS A 920 4.64 -30.13 1.67
N SER A 921 4.13 -29.99 2.89
CA SER A 921 3.84 -31.13 3.78
C SER A 921 2.62 -31.94 3.32
N ALA A 922 1.59 -31.27 2.79
CA ALA A 922 0.41 -31.92 2.21
C ALA A 922 0.76 -32.65 0.90
N GLU A 923 1.55 -32.03 0.02
CA GLU A 923 2.07 -32.64 -1.20
C GLU A 923 2.93 -33.88 -0.91
N ARG A 924 3.75 -33.85 0.16
CA ARG A 924 4.52 -35.02 0.61
C ARG A 924 3.63 -36.13 1.15
N MET A 925 2.62 -35.81 1.98
CA MET A 925 1.68 -36.82 2.45
C MET A 925 0.88 -37.43 1.30
N ALA A 926 0.39 -36.62 0.36
CA ALA A 926 -0.29 -37.12 -0.85
C ALA A 926 0.62 -38.07 -1.65
N LYS A 927 1.89 -37.68 -1.87
CA LYS A 927 2.85 -38.55 -2.58
C LYS A 927 3.14 -39.85 -1.82
N GLN A 928 3.38 -39.79 -0.50
CA GLN A 928 3.58 -41.00 0.31
C GLN A 928 2.32 -41.88 0.34
N MET A 929 1.11 -41.32 0.30
CA MET A 929 -0.13 -42.09 0.22
C MET A 929 -0.35 -42.71 -1.16
N MET A 930 0.07 -42.06 -2.25
CA MET A 930 0.13 -42.68 -3.59
C MET A 930 1.15 -43.83 -3.64
N GLU A 931 2.33 -43.65 -3.04
CA GLU A 931 3.35 -44.71 -2.91
C GLU A 931 2.89 -45.84 -1.96
N SER A 932 2.01 -45.55 -0.99
CA SER A 932 1.41 -46.55 -0.09
C SER A 932 0.20 -47.27 -0.71
N ALA A 933 -0.31 -46.81 -1.86
CA ALA A 933 -1.50 -47.36 -2.51
C ALA A 933 -1.21 -48.62 -3.37
N GLU A 934 0.02 -49.14 -3.37
CA GLU A 934 0.40 -50.38 -4.07
C GLU A 934 -0.23 -51.67 -3.50
N TRP A 935 -1.23 -51.59 -2.61
CA TRP A 935 -1.73 -52.77 -1.89
C TRP A 935 -3.24 -52.84 -1.64
N GLU A 936 -4.02 -53.11 -2.69
CA GLU A 936 -5.26 -53.91 -2.50
C GLU A 936 -5.59 -54.88 -3.64
N SER A 937 -4.60 -55.29 -4.44
CA SER A 937 -4.71 -56.47 -5.30
C SER A 937 -3.50 -57.38 -5.15
N ARG A 938 -3.52 -58.25 -4.11
CA ARG A 938 -2.64 -59.43 -4.11
C ARG A 938 -2.99 -60.25 -5.37
N PRO A 939 -2.05 -60.52 -6.29
CA PRO A 939 -2.33 -61.43 -7.39
C PRO A 939 -2.77 -62.79 -6.81
N PRO A 940 -3.79 -63.45 -7.39
CA PRO A 940 -4.28 -64.70 -6.85
C PRO A 940 -3.14 -65.73 -6.83
N PRO A 941 -3.06 -66.58 -5.78
CA PRO A 941 -1.89 -67.40 -5.53
C PRO A 941 -1.55 -68.29 -6.74
N PRO A 942 -0.26 -68.48 -7.09
CA PRO A 942 0.14 -69.18 -8.31
C PRO A 942 -0.55 -70.54 -8.47
N GLY A 943 -1.27 -70.72 -9.58
CA GLY A 943 -2.09 -71.90 -9.85
C GLY A 943 -3.59 -71.77 -9.53
N TRP A 944 -4.04 -70.65 -8.95
CA TRP A 944 -5.47 -70.34 -8.88
C TRP A 944 -6.04 -70.12 -10.29
N HIS A 945 -7.15 -70.79 -10.60
CA HIS A 945 -7.92 -70.58 -11.80
C HIS A 945 -9.42 -70.73 -11.50
N PRO A 946 -10.31 -69.97 -12.17
CA PRO A 946 -11.75 -70.17 -12.03
C PRO A 946 -12.11 -71.56 -12.56
N LYS A 947 -12.95 -72.30 -11.81
CA LYS A 947 -13.38 -73.66 -12.18
C LYS A 947 -14.65 -73.71 -13.05
N GLY A 948 -15.23 -72.55 -13.39
CA GLY A 948 -16.46 -72.45 -14.20
C GLY A 948 -17.73 -73.02 -13.56
N LEU A 949 -17.68 -73.40 -12.27
CA LEU A 949 -18.82 -73.97 -11.55
C LEU A 949 -19.85 -72.89 -11.22
N LEU A 950 -21.10 -73.12 -11.62
CA LEU A 950 -22.24 -72.25 -11.28
C LEU A 950 -22.63 -72.46 -9.81
N VAL A 951 -22.36 -71.48 -8.95
CA VAL A 951 -22.62 -71.55 -7.51
C VAL A 951 -24.06 -71.15 -7.15
N ALA A 952 -24.60 -70.09 -7.77
CA ALA A 952 -25.92 -69.55 -7.49
C ALA A 952 -26.57 -68.93 -8.74
N HIS A 953 -27.90 -68.82 -8.76
CA HIS A 953 -28.66 -68.15 -9.81
C HIS A 953 -29.67 -67.15 -9.22
N LEU A 954 -29.43 -65.86 -9.43
CA LEU A 954 -30.16 -64.76 -8.77
C LEU A 954 -31.31 -64.27 -9.65
N HIS A 955 -32.55 -64.35 -9.14
CA HIS A 955 -33.78 -64.14 -9.91
C HIS A 955 -34.59 -62.90 -9.49
N GLU A 956 -34.05 -62.02 -8.64
CA GLU A 956 -34.86 -60.89 -8.10
C GLU A 956 -34.99 -59.68 -9.03
N HIS A 957 -34.11 -59.53 -10.03
CA HIS A 957 -34.23 -58.45 -11.00
C HIS A 957 -35.24 -58.81 -12.10
N LYS A 958 -36.07 -57.85 -12.49
CA LYS A 958 -37.16 -58.03 -13.47
C LYS A 958 -36.78 -57.64 -14.90
N ALA A 959 -35.60 -57.05 -15.09
CA ALA A 959 -35.05 -56.67 -16.38
C ALA A 959 -33.51 -56.78 -16.37
N ALA A 960 -32.88 -56.60 -17.53
CA ALA A 960 -31.44 -56.73 -17.70
C ALA A 960 -30.63 -55.90 -16.68
N VAL A 961 -29.63 -56.55 -16.09
CA VAL A 961 -28.64 -55.94 -15.18
C VAL A 961 -27.61 -55.21 -16.03
N ASN A 962 -27.52 -53.89 -15.88
CA ASN A 962 -26.61 -53.02 -16.61
C ASN A 962 -25.19 -53.01 -16.03
N ARG A 963 -25.07 -53.20 -14.71
CA ARG A 963 -23.77 -53.16 -14.02
C ARG A 963 -23.73 -54.01 -12.76
N ILE A 964 -22.53 -54.54 -12.50
CA ILE A 964 -22.15 -55.18 -11.24
C ILE A 964 -20.86 -54.50 -10.73
N ARG A 965 -20.77 -54.29 -9.41
CA ARG A 965 -19.54 -53.91 -8.68
C ARG A 965 -19.47 -54.68 -7.37
N VAL A 966 -18.26 -55.08 -6.97
CA VAL A 966 -17.97 -55.70 -5.67
C VAL A 966 -17.43 -54.61 -4.73
N SER A 967 -17.63 -54.76 -3.42
CA SER A 967 -16.99 -53.88 -2.43
C SER A 967 -15.48 -54.11 -2.36
N ASP A 968 -14.75 -53.11 -1.89
CA ASP A 968 -13.31 -53.14 -1.64
C ASP A 968 -12.99 -54.32 -0.70
N GLU A 969 -13.71 -54.43 0.43
CA GLU A 969 -13.69 -55.52 1.42
C GLU A 969 -14.21 -56.89 0.91
N HIS A 970 -14.64 -56.97 -0.36
CA HIS A 970 -15.24 -58.14 -1.05
C HIS A 970 -16.48 -58.81 -0.40
N SER A 971 -16.88 -58.40 0.80
CA SER A 971 -17.98 -58.97 1.59
C SER A 971 -19.37 -58.80 0.94
N ILE A 972 -19.56 -57.76 0.13
CA ILE A 972 -20.81 -57.47 -0.58
C ILE A 972 -20.58 -57.14 -2.05
N PHE A 973 -21.63 -57.23 -2.86
CA PHE A 973 -21.64 -56.70 -4.22
C PHE A 973 -22.98 -56.05 -4.56
N ALA A 974 -22.98 -55.08 -5.47
CA ALA A 974 -24.14 -54.32 -5.89
C ALA A 974 -24.43 -54.51 -7.39
N THR A 975 -25.72 -54.59 -7.74
CA THR A 975 -26.21 -54.74 -9.11
C THR A 975 -27.21 -53.65 -9.46
N ALA A 976 -27.05 -53.03 -10.64
CA ALA A 976 -27.96 -52.03 -11.20
C ALA A 976 -28.73 -52.62 -12.39
N SER A 977 -30.04 -52.35 -12.49
CA SER A 977 -30.90 -52.91 -13.55
C SER A 977 -31.79 -51.88 -14.23
N ASN A 978 -32.23 -52.20 -15.44
CA ASN A 978 -33.31 -51.51 -16.13
C ASN A 978 -34.68 -51.67 -15.45
N ASP A 979 -34.83 -52.48 -14.40
CA ASP A 979 -36.07 -52.53 -13.60
C ASP A 979 -36.22 -51.34 -12.63
N GLY A 980 -35.31 -50.37 -12.68
CA GLY A 980 -35.31 -49.18 -11.82
C GLY A 980 -34.78 -49.45 -10.41
N THR A 981 -34.22 -50.63 -10.15
CA THR A 981 -33.69 -51.00 -8.83
C THR A 981 -32.18 -51.20 -8.81
N VAL A 982 -31.60 -50.87 -7.67
CA VAL A 982 -30.28 -51.33 -7.24
C VAL A 982 -30.46 -52.37 -6.15
N LYS A 983 -29.76 -53.50 -6.27
CA LYS A 983 -29.74 -54.55 -5.26
C LYS A 983 -28.35 -54.72 -4.69
N VAL A 984 -28.25 -54.89 -3.37
CA VAL A 984 -27.00 -55.23 -2.68
C VAL A 984 -27.10 -56.65 -2.15
N TRP A 985 -26.04 -57.42 -2.37
CA TRP A 985 -25.94 -58.85 -2.13
C TRP A 985 -24.76 -59.14 -1.22
N ASP A 986 -24.87 -60.22 -0.45
CA ASP A 986 -23.84 -60.68 0.48
C ASP A 986 -23.08 -61.83 -0.17
N SER A 987 -21.77 -61.65 -0.37
CA SER A 987 -20.91 -62.64 -1.03
C SER A 987 -20.80 -63.94 -0.21
N GLN A 988 -20.62 -63.81 1.11
CA GLN A 988 -20.37 -64.92 2.02
C GLN A 988 -21.60 -65.83 2.14
N LYS A 989 -22.81 -65.25 2.11
CA LYS A 989 -24.08 -66.01 2.12
C LYS A 989 -24.31 -66.87 0.87
N MET A 990 -23.56 -66.64 -0.23
CA MET A 990 -23.68 -67.44 -1.46
C MET A 990 -22.77 -68.67 -1.51
N GLU A 991 -21.77 -68.76 -0.63
CA GLU A 991 -20.91 -69.96 -0.50
C GLU A 991 -21.55 -71.05 0.39
N GLY A 992 -22.58 -70.69 1.16
CA GLY A 992 -23.31 -71.61 2.03
C GLY A 992 -24.33 -72.50 1.31
N LYS A 993 -24.67 -73.65 1.92
CA LYS A 993 -25.71 -74.59 1.42
C LYS A 993 -27.13 -74.06 1.66
N THR A 994 -27.48 -72.91 1.08
CA THR A 994 -28.76 -72.21 1.30
C THR A 994 -29.51 -72.01 -0.01
N THR A 995 -30.65 -72.69 -0.17
CA THR A 995 -31.38 -72.81 -1.46
C THR A 995 -32.04 -71.51 -1.96
N THR A 996 -32.04 -70.42 -1.18
CA THR A 996 -32.66 -69.13 -1.56
C THR A 996 -31.78 -67.93 -1.19
N THR A 997 -30.94 -67.51 -2.14
CA THR A 997 -30.12 -66.29 -2.05
C THR A 997 -30.95 -65.05 -2.43
N ARG A 998 -31.34 -64.26 -1.42
CA ARG A 998 -32.05 -62.98 -1.58
C ARG A 998 -31.11 -61.78 -1.44
N SER A 999 -31.50 -60.62 -1.97
CA SER A 999 -30.76 -59.38 -1.77
C SER A 999 -30.87 -58.90 -0.30
N VAL A 1000 -29.78 -58.33 0.22
CA VAL A 1000 -29.73 -57.68 1.54
C VAL A 1000 -30.42 -56.32 1.48
N LEU A 1001 -30.28 -55.63 0.35
CA LEU A 1001 -30.93 -54.35 0.08
C LEU A 1001 -31.59 -54.38 -1.30
N THR A 1002 -32.76 -53.75 -1.42
CA THR A 1002 -33.31 -53.29 -2.71
C THR A 1002 -33.66 -51.81 -2.58
N TYR A 1003 -33.07 -50.97 -3.42
CA TYR A 1003 -33.36 -49.54 -3.52
C TYR A 1003 -34.01 -49.24 -4.87
N SER A 1004 -35.13 -48.51 -4.87
CA SER A 1004 -35.97 -48.29 -6.06
C SER A 1004 -36.46 -46.84 -6.21
N ARG A 1005 -35.80 -45.87 -5.53
CA ARG A 1005 -36.26 -44.47 -5.42
C ARG A 1005 -35.55 -43.48 -6.33
N ILE A 1006 -34.59 -43.94 -7.14
CA ILE A 1006 -33.84 -43.09 -8.10
C ILE A 1006 -34.69 -42.70 -9.32
N GLY A 1007 -35.67 -43.53 -9.70
CA GLY A 1007 -36.43 -43.38 -10.95
C GLY A 1007 -35.59 -43.74 -12.18
N GLY A 1008 -36.24 -43.81 -13.35
CA GLY A 1008 -35.60 -44.20 -14.61
C GLY A 1008 -35.00 -45.62 -14.61
N HIS A 1009 -34.12 -45.90 -15.56
CA HIS A 1009 -33.37 -47.15 -15.64
C HIS A 1009 -31.94 -46.93 -15.12
N VAL A 1010 -31.45 -47.78 -14.21
CA VAL A 1010 -30.16 -47.55 -13.52
C VAL A 1010 -29.02 -48.07 -14.40
N LYS A 1011 -28.20 -47.17 -14.96
CA LYS A 1011 -27.14 -47.53 -15.93
C LYS A 1011 -25.83 -47.94 -15.26
N THR A 1012 -25.46 -47.26 -14.18
CA THR A 1012 -24.17 -47.49 -13.51
C THR A 1012 -24.24 -47.28 -12.00
N LEU A 1013 -23.26 -47.86 -11.31
CA LEU A 1013 -22.98 -47.69 -9.89
C LEU A 1013 -21.49 -47.94 -9.59
N THR A 1014 -21.02 -47.40 -8.47
CA THR A 1014 -19.70 -47.68 -7.90
C THR A 1014 -19.73 -47.54 -6.38
N PHE A 1015 -18.93 -48.33 -5.66
CA PHE A 1015 -18.67 -48.07 -4.25
C PHE A 1015 -17.76 -46.84 -4.10
N CYS A 1016 -17.81 -46.21 -2.92
CA CYS A 1016 -17.02 -45.03 -2.57
C CYS A 1016 -16.60 -45.09 -1.09
N GLN A 1017 -15.42 -44.52 -0.79
CA GLN A 1017 -14.89 -44.32 0.58
C GLN A 1017 -14.88 -45.60 1.43
N GLY A 1018 -14.07 -46.60 1.05
CA GLY A 1018 -13.97 -47.87 1.78
C GLY A 1018 -15.30 -48.60 1.87
N SER A 1019 -16.03 -48.63 0.76
CA SER A 1019 -17.36 -49.25 0.62
C SER A 1019 -18.42 -48.83 1.65
N HIS A 1020 -18.29 -47.65 2.28
CA HIS A 1020 -19.32 -47.06 3.15
C HIS A 1020 -20.47 -46.41 2.37
N TYR A 1021 -20.24 -46.03 1.11
CA TYR A 1021 -21.24 -45.46 0.23
C TYR A 1021 -21.27 -46.16 -1.13
N LEU A 1022 -22.44 -46.11 -1.78
CA LEU A 1022 -22.69 -46.61 -3.12
C LEU A 1022 -23.26 -45.48 -3.97
N ALA A 1023 -22.47 -44.97 -4.91
CA ALA A 1023 -22.91 -44.02 -5.92
C ALA A 1023 -23.67 -44.76 -7.02
N VAL A 1024 -24.76 -44.16 -7.51
CA VAL A 1024 -25.70 -44.76 -8.47
C VAL A 1024 -26.14 -43.69 -9.47
N ALA A 1025 -26.27 -44.03 -10.76
CA ALA A 1025 -26.85 -43.13 -11.75
C ALA A 1025 -27.86 -43.80 -12.69
N SER A 1026 -28.86 -43.01 -13.10
CA SER A 1026 -29.94 -43.39 -13.99
C SER A 1026 -30.00 -42.52 -15.25
N ASP A 1027 -30.63 -43.02 -16.32
CA ASP A 1027 -30.85 -42.28 -17.57
C ASP A 1027 -31.83 -41.10 -17.45
N ASN A 1028 -32.55 -40.97 -16.33
CA ASN A 1028 -33.28 -39.74 -15.99
C ASN A 1028 -32.39 -38.57 -15.52
N GLY A 1029 -31.07 -38.68 -15.62
CA GLY A 1029 -30.11 -37.66 -15.19
C GLY A 1029 -29.85 -37.60 -13.68
N SER A 1030 -30.47 -38.48 -12.88
CA SER A 1030 -30.26 -38.52 -11.43
C SER A 1030 -29.02 -39.32 -11.07
N ILE A 1031 -28.12 -38.69 -10.30
CA ILE A 1031 -26.98 -39.31 -9.62
C ILE A 1031 -27.24 -39.24 -8.10
N GLN A 1032 -27.22 -40.37 -7.40
CA GLN A 1032 -27.51 -40.47 -5.97
C GLN A 1032 -26.40 -41.24 -5.24
N LEU A 1033 -25.99 -40.74 -4.08
CA LEU A 1033 -25.08 -41.41 -3.16
C LEU A 1033 -25.88 -42.08 -2.04
N LEU A 1034 -25.79 -43.40 -1.91
CA LEU A 1034 -26.51 -44.19 -0.93
C LEU A 1034 -25.57 -44.64 0.19
N ALA A 1035 -25.94 -44.47 1.47
CA ALA A 1035 -25.17 -45.01 2.59
C ALA A 1035 -25.38 -46.53 2.72
N VAL A 1036 -24.29 -47.30 2.74
CA VAL A 1036 -24.29 -48.77 2.79
C VAL A 1036 -23.13 -49.25 3.67
N GLU A 1037 -23.39 -49.59 4.95
CA GLU A 1037 -22.36 -50.14 5.84
C GLU A 1037 -22.04 -51.60 5.46
N ALA A 1038 -20.92 -51.86 4.77
CA ALA A 1038 -20.49 -53.22 4.42
C ALA A 1038 -20.34 -54.15 5.65
N ASN A 1039 -19.89 -53.61 6.78
CA ASN A 1039 -19.62 -54.37 8.01
C ASN A 1039 -20.85 -54.58 8.93
N LYS A 1040 -22.04 -54.07 8.57
CA LYS A 1040 -23.31 -54.35 9.28
C LYS A 1040 -24.49 -54.40 8.31
N PRO A 1041 -25.14 -55.55 8.09
CA PRO A 1041 -26.34 -55.59 7.26
C PRO A 1041 -27.42 -54.65 7.85
N PRO A 1042 -27.99 -53.72 7.06
CA PRO A 1042 -28.80 -52.64 7.58
C PRO A 1042 -30.08 -53.18 8.24
N LYS A 1043 -30.28 -52.84 9.52
CA LYS A 1043 -31.42 -53.30 10.33
C LYS A 1043 -32.80 -52.80 9.86
N SER A 1044 -32.86 -51.99 8.80
CA SER A 1044 -34.10 -51.67 8.09
C SER A 1044 -33.81 -51.49 6.58
N PRO A 1045 -34.74 -51.86 5.69
CA PRO A 1045 -34.56 -51.73 4.24
C PRO A 1045 -34.74 -50.30 3.71
N LYS A 1046 -34.82 -49.28 4.57
CA LYS A 1046 -35.09 -47.88 4.22
C LYS A 1046 -33.79 -47.06 4.12
N VAL A 1047 -32.96 -47.35 3.13
CA VAL A 1047 -31.86 -46.43 2.75
C VAL A 1047 -32.44 -45.15 2.15
N GLN A 1048 -31.92 -44.01 2.58
CA GLN A 1048 -32.16 -42.69 1.98
C GLN A 1048 -30.91 -42.24 1.22
N PRO A 1049 -31.03 -41.42 0.16
CA PRO A 1049 -29.86 -40.81 -0.47
C PRO A 1049 -29.23 -39.82 0.51
N PHE A 1050 -27.91 -39.93 0.70
CA PHE A 1050 -27.10 -39.01 1.50
C PHE A 1050 -26.86 -37.70 0.75
N GLN A 1051 -26.60 -37.79 -0.55
CA GLN A 1051 -26.43 -36.66 -1.47
C GLN A 1051 -27.06 -37.02 -2.82
N SER A 1052 -27.56 -36.04 -3.55
CA SER A 1052 -28.22 -36.22 -4.85
C SER A 1052 -27.86 -35.06 -5.79
N ARG A 1053 -27.69 -35.37 -7.07
CA ARG A 1053 -27.42 -34.42 -8.15
C ARG A 1053 -28.30 -34.79 -9.35
N SER A 1054 -28.82 -33.78 -10.04
CA SER A 1054 -29.57 -33.92 -11.30
C SER A 1054 -28.80 -33.23 -12.43
N LEU A 1055 -28.58 -33.94 -13.53
CA LEU A 1055 -28.02 -33.39 -14.76
C LEU A 1055 -29.13 -32.81 -15.66
N ASP A 1056 -28.78 -31.87 -16.53
CA ASP A 1056 -29.66 -31.45 -17.61
C ASP A 1056 -29.57 -32.44 -18.78
N LEU A 1057 -30.70 -33.06 -19.13
CA LEU A 1057 -30.78 -34.04 -20.21
C LEU A 1057 -30.70 -33.44 -21.61
N GLN A 1058 -30.86 -32.11 -21.77
CA GLN A 1058 -30.67 -31.42 -23.05
C GLN A 1058 -29.21 -31.00 -23.25
N GLU A 1059 -28.54 -30.45 -22.23
CA GLU A 1059 -27.13 -30.03 -22.35
C GLU A 1059 -26.16 -31.21 -22.16
N ASP A 1060 -26.17 -31.88 -21.01
CA ASP A 1060 -25.21 -32.93 -20.66
C ASP A 1060 -25.61 -34.32 -21.20
N GLY A 1061 -26.91 -34.59 -21.31
CA GLY A 1061 -27.45 -35.91 -21.60
C GLY A 1061 -27.34 -36.87 -20.40
N CYS A 1062 -27.49 -38.18 -20.64
CA CYS A 1062 -27.42 -39.18 -19.56
C CYS A 1062 -25.98 -39.57 -19.21
N THR A 1063 -25.79 -40.07 -17.99
CA THR A 1063 -24.48 -40.55 -17.51
C THR A 1063 -24.09 -41.88 -18.15
N VAL A 1064 -22.92 -41.90 -18.79
CA VAL A 1064 -22.33 -43.09 -19.43
C VAL A 1064 -21.72 -44.00 -18.36
N ASP A 1065 -20.86 -43.45 -17.51
CA ASP A 1065 -20.27 -44.19 -16.39
C ASP A 1065 -19.85 -43.30 -15.22
N ILE A 1066 -19.66 -43.91 -14.04
CA ILE A 1066 -19.21 -43.31 -12.78
C ILE A 1066 -18.13 -44.19 -12.15
N HIS A 1067 -17.05 -43.57 -11.66
CA HIS A 1067 -15.97 -44.20 -10.88
C HIS A 1067 -15.57 -43.30 -9.71
N HIS A 1068 -15.03 -43.88 -8.63
CA HIS A 1068 -14.59 -43.14 -7.44
C HIS A 1068 -13.07 -42.95 -7.40
N PHE A 1069 -12.64 -41.72 -7.10
CA PHE A 1069 -11.25 -41.34 -6.84
C PHE A 1069 -11.04 -41.16 -5.35
N ASN A 1070 -10.00 -41.79 -4.80
CA ASN A 1070 -9.71 -41.79 -3.37
C ASN A 1070 -8.21 -41.63 -3.10
N SER A 1071 -7.72 -40.39 -3.16
CA SER A 1071 -6.29 -40.06 -2.96
C SER A 1071 -5.92 -39.83 -1.48
N GLY A 1072 -6.80 -40.20 -0.54
CA GLY A 1072 -6.68 -39.90 0.90
C GLY A 1072 -6.93 -38.43 1.24
N ALA A 1073 -6.32 -37.50 0.49
CA ALA A 1073 -6.50 -36.06 0.63
C ALA A 1073 -7.70 -35.50 -0.17
N GLN A 1074 -8.26 -36.25 -1.13
CA GLN A 1074 -9.47 -35.90 -1.89
C GLN A 1074 -10.34 -37.14 -2.12
N SER A 1075 -11.66 -36.95 -2.17
CA SER A 1075 -12.65 -38.01 -2.41
C SER A 1075 -13.62 -37.55 -3.49
N VAL A 1076 -13.35 -37.91 -4.74
CA VAL A 1076 -14.01 -37.31 -5.92
C VAL A 1076 -14.77 -38.40 -6.68
N LEU A 1077 -16.05 -38.15 -6.97
CA LEU A 1077 -16.86 -38.99 -7.83
C LEU A 1077 -16.75 -38.47 -9.27
N ALA A 1078 -16.04 -39.19 -10.12
CA ALA A 1078 -15.85 -38.83 -11.51
C ALA A 1078 -16.92 -39.48 -12.39
N TYR A 1079 -17.54 -38.71 -13.29
CA TYR A 1079 -18.54 -39.22 -14.22
C TYR A 1079 -18.45 -38.57 -15.60
N ALA A 1080 -18.82 -39.33 -16.62
CA ALA A 1080 -18.89 -38.89 -18.01
C ALA A 1080 -20.33 -38.94 -18.52
N THR A 1081 -20.72 -37.96 -19.34
CA THR A 1081 -22.06 -37.87 -19.95
C THR A 1081 -21.98 -38.01 -21.46
N VAL A 1082 -23.09 -38.41 -22.10
CA VAL A 1082 -23.12 -38.69 -23.55
C VAL A 1082 -22.68 -37.49 -24.40
N ASN A 1083 -23.11 -36.27 -24.03
CA ASN A 1083 -22.82 -35.04 -24.77
C ASN A 1083 -21.43 -34.44 -24.49
N GLY A 1084 -20.54 -35.18 -23.83
CA GLY A 1084 -19.12 -34.81 -23.72
C GLY A 1084 -18.70 -34.13 -22.42
N SER A 1085 -19.60 -33.88 -21.47
CA SER A 1085 -19.21 -33.36 -20.15
C SER A 1085 -18.57 -34.47 -19.29
N LEU A 1086 -17.39 -34.17 -18.76
CA LEU A 1086 -16.61 -35.05 -17.89
C LEU A 1086 -16.34 -34.29 -16.58
N VAL A 1087 -16.93 -34.75 -15.47
CA VAL A 1087 -17.02 -33.99 -14.22
C VAL A 1087 -16.46 -34.77 -13.05
N GLY A 1088 -15.61 -34.13 -12.25
CA GLY A 1088 -15.20 -34.60 -10.94
C GLY A 1088 -15.97 -33.88 -9.86
N TRP A 1089 -16.84 -34.57 -9.13
CA TRP A 1089 -17.61 -34.04 -8.01
C TRP A 1089 -16.92 -34.38 -6.68
N ASP A 1090 -16.47 -33.39 -5.90
CA ASP A 1090 -15.92 -33.66 -4.56
C ASP A 1090 -17.07 -34.04 -3.61
N LEU A 1091 -16.98 -35.21 -2.98
CA LEU A 1091 -17.99 -35.73 -2.05
C LEU A 1091 -17.92 -35.09 -0.65
N ARG A 1092 -16.98 -34.18 -0.41
CA ARG A 1092 -16.81 -33.44 0.85
C ARG A 1092 -17.37 -32.02 0.78
N SER A 1093 -17.68 -31.54 -0.42
CA SER A 1093 -18.34 -30.27 -0.67
C SER A 1093 -19.59 -30.50 -1.54
N ASN A 1094 -20.21 -29.43 -2.03
CA ASN A 1094 -21.24 -29.52 -3.07
C ASN A 1094 -20.77 -28.93 -4.41
N SER A 1095 -19.44 -28.80 -4.60
CA SER A 1095 -18.81 -28.23 -5.78
C SER A 1095 -18.17 -29.31 -6.67
N ASN A 1096 -17.88 -28.94 -7.93
CA ASN A 1096 -17.01 -29.74 -8.78
C ASN A 1096 -15.55 -29.47 -8.39
N ALA A 1097 -14.73 -30.51 -8.31
CA ALA A 1097 -13.27 -30.40 -8.19
C ALA A 1097 -12.64 -29.99 -9.54
N TRP A 1098 -13.22 -30.47 -10.64
CA TRP A 1098 -12.85 -30.11 -12.01
C TRP A 1098 -14.00 -30.43 -12.98
N THR A 1099 -13.99 -29.83 -14.16
CA THR A 1099 -14.94 -30.12 -15.25
C THR A 1099 -14.23 -29.93 -16.58
N LEU A 1100 -14.35 -30.92 -17.45
CA LEU A 1100 -13.70 -31.01 -18.76
C LEU A 1100 -14.77 -31.26 -19.82
N ARG A 1101 -14.57 -30.76 -21.04
CA ARG A 1101 -15.47 -30.99 -22.18
C ARG A 1101 -14.73 -31.73 -23.29
N HIS A 1102 -15.30 -32.86 -23.72
CA HIS A 1102 -14.89 -33.56 -24.93
C HIS A 1102 -15.35 -32.77 -26.16
N ASP A 1103 -14.54 -32.76 -27.21
CA ASP A 1103 -14.89 -32.12 -28.47
C ASP A 1103 -15.91 -32.99 -29.21
N LEU A 1104 -17.15 -32.51 -29.36
CA LEU A 1104 -18.23 -33.21 -30.06
C LEU A 1104 -17.90 -33.60 -31.51
N ARG A 1105 -16.88 -32.96 -32.14
CA ARG A 1105 -16.37 -33.35 -33.47
C ARG A 1105 -15.65 -34.71 -33.44
N LEU A 1106 -15.21 -35.15 -32.27
CA LEU A 1106 -14.68 -36.49 -32.00
C LEU A 1106 -15.79 -37.50 -31.61
N GLY A 1107 -17.06 -37.07 -31.62
CA GLY A 1107 -18.25 -37.89 -31.36
C GLY A 1107 -18.80 -37.80 -29.92
N LEU A 1108 -19.85 -38.58 -29.67
CA LEU A 1108 -20.47 -38.76 -28.35
C LEU A 1108 -19.75 -39.85 -27.57
N ILE A 1109 -19.65 -39.68 -26.26
CA ILE A 1109 -19.00 -40.64 -25.36
C ILE A 1109 -19.87 -41.90 -25.23
N THR A 1110 -19.28 -43.07 -25.48
CA THR A 1110 -19.94 -44.39 -25.37
C THR A 1110 -19.35 -45.25 -24.26
N SER A 1111 -18.13 -44.97 -23.80
CA SER A 1111 -17.53 -45.65 -22.64
C SER A 1111 -16.58 -44.72 -21.87
N PHE A 1112 -16.45 -44.98 -20.57
CA PHE A 1112 -15.58 -44.23 -19.66
C PHE A 1112 -14.91 -45.17 -18.66
N ALA A 1113 -13.58 -45.10 -18.56
CA ALA A 1113 -12.77 -45.93 -17.67
C ALA A 1113 -11.71 -45.08 -16.95
N VAL A 1114 -11.29 -45.57 -15.78
CA VAL A 1114 -10.22 -45.00 -14.95
C VAL A 1114 -9.09 -46.01 -14.84
N ASP A 1115 -7.85 -45.53 -14.89
CA ASP A 1115 -6.65 -46.33 -14.63
C ASP A 1115 -6.58 -46.83 -13.18
N MET A 1116 -5.93 -47.97 -12.95
CA MET A 1116 -5.78 -48.57 -11.61
C MET A 1116 -5.02 -47.66 -10.64
N HIS A 1117 -4.07 -46.86 -11.13
CA HIS A 1117 -3.32 -45.89 -10.31
C HIS A 1117 -4.05 -44.55 -10.17
N GLN A 1118 -5.27 -44.42 -10.72
CA GLN A 1118 -6.09 -43.20 -10.73
C GLN A 1118 -5.37 -41.97 -11.35
N CYS A 1119 -4.33 -42.19 -12.16
CA CYS A 1119 -3.58 -41.13 -12.84
C CYS A 1119 -4.20 -40.72 -14.19
N TRP A 1120 -4.98 -41.60 -14.81
CA TRP A 1120 -5.51 -41.44 -16.17
C TRP A 1120 -7.00 -41.76 -16.27
N LEU A 1121 -7.65 -41.05 -17.20
CA LEU A 1121 -9.03 -41.26 -17.64
C LEU A 1121 -9.04 -41.64 -19.12
N CYS A 1122 -9.84 -42.63 -19.50
CA CYS A 1122 -10.00 -43.08 -20.88
C CYS A 1122 -11.47 -42.96 -21.31
N LEU A 1123 -11.69 -42.30 -22.45
CA LEU A 1123 -13.01 -42.14 -23.08
C LEU A 1123 -13.04 -42.86 -24.42
N GLY A 1124 -14.03 -43.73 -24.63
CA GLY A 1124 -14.37 -44.27 -25.94
C GLY A 1124 -15.51 -43.46 -26.57
N SER A 1125 -15.37 -43.16 -27.87
CA SER A 1125 -16.40 -42.48 -28.68
C SER A 1125 -17.03 -43.43 -29.72
N PHE A 1126 -18.26 -43.15 -30.15
CA PHE A 1126 -18.96 -43.96 -31.16
C PHE A 1126 -18.24 -44.05 -32.52
N ILE A 1127 -17.34 -43.13 -32.84
CA ILE A 1127 -16.50 -43.19 -34.06
C ILE A 1127 -15.20 -44.01 -33.88
N ASN A 1128 -15.14 -44.85 -32.84
CA ASN A 1128 -14.00 -45.73 -32.49
C ASN A 1128 -12.69 -45.00 -32.14
N ILE A 1129 -12.77 -43.72 -31.75
CA ILE A 1129 -11.65 -42.99 -31.16
C ILE A 1129 -11.61 -43.24 -29.66
N CYS A 1130 -10.41 -43.49 -29.11
CA CYS A 1130 -10.14 -43.50 -27.68
C CYS A 1130 -9.33 -42.25 -27.31
N VAL A 1131 -9.72 -41.54 -26.25
CA VAL A 1131 -9.04 -40.34 -25.74
C VAL A 1131 -8.59 -40.58 -24.30
N CYS A 1132 -7.28 -40.47 -24.06
CA CYS A 1132 -6.67 -40.59 -22.74
C CYS A 1132 -6.33 -39.21 -22.16
N VAL A 1133 -6.70 -38.95 -20.91
CA VAL A 1133 -6.52 -37.67 -20.21
C VAL A 1133 -5.77 -37.90 -18.89
N CYS A 1134 -4.76 -37.09 -18.59
CA CYS A 1134 -4.00 -37.17 -17.34
C CYS A 1134 -4.66 -36.31 -16.23
N VAL A 1135 -4.99 -36.94 -15.10
CA VAL A 1135 -5.66 -36.27 -13.98
C VAL A 1135 -4.70 -35.40 -13.17
N CYS A 1136 -3.43 -35.81 -13.05
CA CYS A 1136 -2.41 -35.12 -12.24
C CYS A 1136 -2.16 -33.66 -12.67
N VAL A 1137 -2.41 -33.32 -13.95
CA VAL A 1137 -2.31 -31.93 -14.45
C VAL A 1137 -3.52 -31.09 -14.04
N CYS A 1138 -4.71 -31.70 -13.99
CA CYS A 1138 -5.97 -31.02 -13.72
C CYS A 1138 -6.06 -30.48 -12.29
N SER A 1139 -5.55 -31.22 -11.30
CA SER A 1139 -5.57 -30.81 -9.88
C SER A 1139 -4.74 -29.57 -9.59
N CYS A 1140 -3.71 -29.28 -10.39
CA CYS A 1140 -2.89 -28.06 -10.27
C CYS A 1140 -3.48 -26.86 -11.04
N ALA A 1141 -4.32 -27.10 -12.05
CA ALA A 1141 -4.91 -26.05 -12.88
C ALA A 1141 -6.05 -25.28 -12.18
N GLY A 1142 -6.61 -25.81 -11.09
CA GLY A 1142 -7.68 -25.17 -10.30
C GLY A 1142 -7.24 -24.03 -9.36
N GLN A 1143 -6.04 -23.48 -9.53
CA GLN A 1143 -5.50 -22.36 -8.74
C GLN A 1143 -4.78 -21.30 -9.60
N GLN A 1144 -5.32 -21.01 -10.79
CA GLN A 1144 -5.03 -19.80 -11.58
C GLN A 1144 -6.35 -19.09 -11.94
#